data_AF-A0A3M7FMU7-F1
#
_entry.id   AF-A0A3M7FMU7-F1
#
_cell.length_a   1.000
_cell.length_b   1.000
_cell.length_c   1.000
_cell.angle_alpha   90.00
_cell.angle_beta   90.00
_cell.angle_gamma   90.00
#
_symmetry.space_group_name_H-M   'P 1'
#
loop_
_entity.id
_entity.type
_entity.pdbx_description
1 polymer ?
#
loop_
_entity_poly.entity_id
_entity_poly.type
_entity_poly.pdbx_seq_one_letter_code
_entity_poly.pdbx_strand_id
1 'polypeptide(L)'
;METMPDEEAFSANFSGPKSFLEKPTSCSLPPSASSGKSLAMATESDTWVSFQLAIKLHEMEREMTDEELNREVSRLRRQYEGLTPHYRRMILPHILSIHGLSARREELDTELGASEKQPISNRLTASKKRLDNVNELLQLYNHLLRSLHGVRDPFFNTHDYIISQVRSLSHDAKDLERNIRQLADELRREHGASMSWVGAWKFAIDGSFGKTSLWVRQESNGLINDRCVIKDTIVEDDLWKSKLFFAKDPRYPESEERTLPTEVAAHAALRPLEGSETIIKMRNWRMASERMMYRLYLEFAPHGDLYQFMTWYNSNRPVMRAVSRESESEIAAADFYDDLKTFHNSREGIELERLPEPFIWACFESLAKAGLLMEQGSLDENSLTKWDLIVHFDLKPSNVFLAVPSEKSFVCYPQAKLGDFGLAQLFSPQDDEDYDQYCGRGTAYCRPPEQVPYGLFGGPEKWTSATNVWGVGIIIWGMMELEEGDHRLVYEPGNRDGDPQSLSTPTLRPSTERRYSKQLCDLVQACTEYHPSDRLSFHQILKAIYQHFQDTPTGRGVGAIRSSDKNDRLAFVVQRALKIKKDGWPLGGKLNHWAAPPPGMHAMPSPPFQEDLSDEESEIGGVEGTELEPLRHDASGEDADEEMEVDDSP
;
A
#
# COMPACT_ATOMS: atom_id res chain seq x y z
N MET A 1 26.49 2.81 58.82
CA MET A 1 27.71 3.63 58.76
C MET A 1 27.50 4.57 57.59
N GLU A 2 27.02 5.81 57.80
CA GLU A 2 27.81 6.97 58.31
C GLU A 2 29.06 7.18 57.43
N THR A 3 29.41 8.33 56.86
CA THR A 3 28.94 9.74 56.91
C THR A 3 29.77 10.51 55.84
N MET A 4 29.23 11.63 55.34
CA MET A 4 29.85 12.67 54.47
C MET A 4 31.15 13.29 55.09
N PRO A 5 32.01 14.13 54.42
CA PRO A 5 31.72 15.53 53.95
C PRO A 5 32.54 16.01 52.68
N ASP A 6 32.05 16.93 51.82
CA ASP A 6 32.10 18.42 51.75
C ASP A 6 33.28 19.07 50.97
N GLU A 7 32.99 20.29 50.46
CA GLU A 7 33.85 21.41 50.01
C GLU A 7 34.37 21.39 48.55
N GLU A 8 34.39 22.47 47.74
CA GLU A 8 34.18 23.92 47.89
C GLU A 8 33.98 24.54 46.47
N ALA A 9 32.95 25.34 46.23
CA ALA A 9 32.96 26.80 46.01
C ALA A 9 34.04 27.40 45.07
N PHE A 10 33.60 28.00 43.94
CA PHE A 10 34.12 29.30 43.49
C PHE A 10 33.04 30.13 42.78
N SER A 11 32.83 31.32 43.33
CA SER A 11 31.96 32.41 42.88
C SER A 11 32.81 33.47 42.18
N ALA A 12 32.33 34.04 41.07
CA ALA A 12 32.52 35.47 40.74
C ALA A 12 31.67 35.91 39.52
N ASN A 13 30.56 36.58 39.84
CA ASN A 13 29.87 37.70 39.19
C ASN A 13 30.36 38.24 37.82
N PHE A 14 29.41 38.42 36.89
CA PHE A 14 29.26 39.66 36.12
C PHE A 14 27.77 39.96 35.85
N SER A 15 27.40 41.21 36.04
CA SER A 15 26.04 41.77 36.15
C SER A 15 25.54 42.43 34.84
N GLY A 16 24.34 42.01 34.37
CA GLY A 16 23.32 42.76 33.60
C GLY A 16 23.65 43.29 32.18
N PRO A 17 22.66 43.78 31.39
CA PRO A 17 21.25 43.40 31.25
C PRO A 17 20.96 42.79 29.86
N LYS A 18 20.05 41.81 29.74
CA LYS A 18 19.49 41.39 28.45
C LYS A 18 17.97 41.33 28.53
N SER A 19 17.34 42.48 28.37
CA SER A 19 16.02 42.60 27.78
C SER A 19 16.20 43.09 26.33
N PHE A 20 15.21 42.82 25.48
CA PHE A 20 15.17 43.04 24.02
C PHE A 20 15.70 41.88 23.16
N LEU A 21 14.82 40.92 22.87
CA LEU A 21 14.27 40.67 21.52
C LEU A 21 13.67 39.24 21.45
N GLU A 22 12.41 39.09 21.88
CA GLU A 22 11.56 37.99 21.44
C GLU A 22 10.13 38.50 21.24
N LYS A 23 9.70 38.58 19.97
CA LYS A 23 8.31 38.47 19.53
C LYS A 23 8.31 37.96 18.08
N PRO A 24 7.72 36.80 17.79
CA PRO A 24 6.99 36.59 16.56
C PRO A 24 5.49 36.73 16.86
N THR A 25 4.85 37.64 16.14
CA THR A 25 3.40 37.86 16.15
C THR A 25 2.67 36.67 15.52
N SER A 26 2.28 35.69 16.33
CA SER A 26 1.10 34.86 16.06
C SER A 26 -0.07 35.46 16.84
N CYS A 27 -1.06 36.03 16.16
CA CYS A 27 -2.34 36.37 16.79
C CYS A 27 -3.08 35.08 17.14
N SER A 28 -2.76 34.49 18.30
CA SER A 28 -3.66 33.57 18.99
C SER A 28 -4.80 34.39 19.58
N LEU A 29 -6.05 33.96 19.35
CA LEU A 29 -7.23 34.49 20.01
C LEU A 29 -7.08 34.41 21.54
N PRO A 30 -7.57 35.39 22.31
CA PRO A 30 -7.49 35.32 23.76
C PRO A 30 -8.36 34.18 24.31
N PRO A 31 -7.91 33.47 25.36
CA PRO A 31 -8.60 32.30 25.89
C PRO A 31 -9.85 32.72 26.67
N SER A 32 -11.01 32.61 26.05
CA SER A 32 -12.29 32.54 26.76
C SER A 32 -13.16 31.41 26.23
N ALA A 33 -12.61 30.19 26.16
CA ALA A 33 -13.40 28.96 26.00
C ALA A 33 -12.64 27.68 26.40
N SER A 34 -11.84 27.70 27.46
CA SER A 34 -11.27 26.46 28.02
C SER A 34 -12.29 25.77 28.95
N SER A 35 -13.35 25.21 28.38
CA SER A 35 -14.03 24.07 29.00
C SER A 35 -14.65 23.21 27.90
N GLY A 36 -14.20 21.96 27.80
CA GLY A 36 -14.52 21.00 26.74
C GLY A 36 -15.97 20.51 26.71
N LYS A 37 -16.96 21.40 26.85
CA LYS A 37 -18.38 21.13 26.68
C LYS A 37 -19.07 22.33 26.05
N SER A 38 -18.97 22.45 24.72
CA SER A 38 -20.00 22.99 23.81
C SER A 38 -19.34 23.52 22.52
N LEU A 39 -18.97 22.61 21.61
CA LEU A 39 -18.81 22.98 20.21
C LEU A 39 -20.22 23.09 19.59
N ALA A 40 -20.96 24.13 19.98
CA ALA A 40 -22.16 24.52 19.25
C ALA A 40 -21.68 25.09 17.91
N MET A 41 -22.28 24.69 16.78
CA MET A 41 -21.93 25.23 15.47
C MET A 41 -22.02 26.76 15.53
N ALA A 42 -20.88 27.44 15.43
CA ALA A 42 -20.82 28.90 15.42
C ALA A 42 -21.77 29.41 14.33
N THR A 43 -22.64 30.36 14.68
CA THR A 43 -23.58 30.91 13.69
C THR A 43 -22.80 31.72 12.63
N GLU A 44 -23.41 31.94 11.46
CA GLU A 44 -22.87 32.84 10.42
C GLU A 44 -22.53 34.23 11.01
N SER A 45 -23.36 34.69 11.95
CA SER A 45 -23.15 35.94 12.67
C SER A 45 -21.91 35.89 13.56
N ASP A 46 -21.73 34.82 14.33
CA ASP A 46 -20.57 34.66 15.23
C ASP A 46 -19.27 34.65 14.44
N THR A 47 -19.25 33.93 13.33
CA THR A 47 -18.08 33.83 12.44
C THR A 47 -17.68 35.19 11.90
N TRP A 48 -18.65 35.97 11.41
CA TRP A 48 -18.39 37.31 10.92
C TRP A 48 -17.90 38.25 12.02
N VAL A 49 -18.52 38.21 13.20
CA VAL A 49 -18.12 39.03 14.36
C VAL A 49 -16.68 38.71 14.78
N SER A 50 -16.31 37.43 14.86
CA SER A 50 -14.94 37.00 15.18
C SER A 50 -13.92 37.55 14.19
N PHE A 51 -14.22 37.52 12.89
CA PHE A 51 -13.34 38.07 11.85
C PHE A 51 -13.14 39.59 12.00
N GLN A 52 -14.21 40.33 12.29
CA GLN A 52 -14.13 41.78 12.51
C GLN A 52 -13.38 42.15 13.79
N LEU A 53 -13.53 41.35 14.85
CA LEU A 53 -12.74 41.52 16.07
C LEU A 53 -11.25 41.33 15.80
N ALA A 54 -10.86 40.36 14.97
CA ALA A 54 -9.47 40.13 14.61
C ALA A 54 -8.86 41.34 13.88
N ILE A 55 -9.60 41.97 12.94
CA ILE A 55 -9.17 43.22 12.28
C ILE A 55 -8.93 44.32 13.32
N LYS A 56 -9.86 44.48 14.26
CA LYS A 56 -9.77 45.53 15.28
C LYS A 56 -8.62 45.31 16.27
N LEU A 57 -8.39 44.07 16.69
CA LEU A 57 -7.27 43.72 17.55
C LEU A 57 -5.93 43.94 16.84
N HIS A 58 -5.86 43.64 15.54
CA HIS A 58 -4.68 43.92 14.73
C HIS A 58 -4.36 45.42 14.68
N GLU A 59 -5.37 46.27 14.55
CA GLU A 59 -5.21 47.73 14.58
C GLU A 59 -4.78 48.25 15.96
N MET A 60 -5.37 47.72 17.03
CA MET A 60 -5.13 48.22 18.39
C MET A 60 -3.73 47.87 18.93
N GLU A 61 -3.09 46.83 18.38
CA GLU A 61 -1.81 46.28 18.85
C GLU A 61 -1.77 45.98 20.37
N ARG A 62 -2.94 45.83 21.01
CA ARG A 62 -3.12 45.54 22.45
C ARG A 62 -4.34 44.66 22.69
N GLU A 63 -4.36 44.00 23.83
CA GLU A 63 -5.54 43.26 24.30
C GLU A 63 -6.67 44.22 24.74
N MET A 64 -7.90 43.75 24.58
CA MET A 64 -9.11 44.41 25.11
C MET A 64 -9.45 43.84 26.48
N THR A 65 -10.01 44.69 27.36
CA THR A 65 -10.63 44.18 28.59
C THR A 65 -11.93 43.43 28.28
N ASP A 66 -12.39 42.58 29.19
CA ASP A 66 -13.66 41.84 29.02
C ASP A 66 -14.86 42.77 28.77
N GLU A 67 -14.88 43.94 29.42
CA GLU A 67 -15.91 44.96 29.21
C GLU A 67 -15.82 45.59 27.81
N GLU A 68 -14.61 45.88 27.33
CA GLU A 68 -14.37 46.40 25.98
C GLU A 68 -14.81 45.38 24.93
N LEU A 69 -14.44 44.11 25.11
CA LEU A 69 -14.77 43.00 24.23
C LEU A 69 -16.29 42.78 24.13
N ASN A 70 -16.99 42.68 25.26
CA ASN A 70 -18.44 42.45 25.29
C ASN A 70 -19.24 43.58 24.62
N ARG A 71 -18.83 44.83 24.86
CA ARG A 71 -19.40 46.00 24.20
C ARG A 71 -19.17 45.95 22.69
N GLU A 72 -17.99 45.52 22.27
CA GLU A 72 -17.61 45.45 20.87
C GLU A 72 -18.34 44.33 20.12
N VAL A 73 -18.43 43.13 20.70
CA VAL A 73 -19.23 42.01 20.17
C VAL A 73 -20.68 42.46 19.95
N SER A 74 -21.27 43.14 20.93
CA SER A 74 -22.64 43.66 20.84
C SER A 74 -22.82 44.72 19.75
N ARG A 75 -21.77 45.52 19.49
CA ARG A 75 -21.74 46.49 18.39
C ARG A 75 -21.69 45.78 17.04
N LEU A 76 -20.81 44.80 16.89
CA LEU A 76 -20.61 44.04 15.66
C LEU A 76 -21.85 43.21 15.30
N ARG A 77 -22.53 42.57 16.27
CA ARG A 77 -23.78 41.83 16.01
C ARG A 77 -24.87 42.69 15.37
N ARG A 78 -25.05 43.92 15.87
CA ARG A 78 -26.01 44.88 15.28
C ARG A 78 -25.59 45.31 13.87
N GLN A 79 -24.29 45.41 13.61
CA GLN A 79 -23.79 45.72 12.26
C GLN A 79 -23.97 44.56 11.29
N TYR A 80 -23.81 43.32 11.76
CA TYR A 80 -24.06 42.12 10.97
C TYR A 80 -25.50 42.08 10.45
N GLU A 81 -26.49 42.44 11.27
CA GLU A 81 -27.90 42.54 10.84
C GLU A 81 -28.10 43.54 9.70
N GLY A 82 -27.28 44.60 9.65
CA GLY A 82 -27.32 45.65 8.63
C GLY A 82 -26.48 45.41 7.37
N LEU A 83 -25.85 44.23 7.20
CA LEU A 83 -25.04 43.94 6.01
C LEU A 83 -25.87 43.96 4.72
N THR A 84 -25.33 44.61 3.68
CA THR A 84 -26.01 44.71 2.38
C THR A 84 -26.12 43.33 1.69
N PRO A 85 -27.15 43.09 0.86
CA PRO A 85 -27.27 41.86 0.08
C PRO A 85 -26.05 41.57 -0.80
N HIS A 86 -25.43 42.62 -1.33
CA HIS A 86 -24.21 42.50 -2.14
C HIS A 86 -23.03 41.98 -1.31
N TYR A 87 -22.82 42.52 -0.10
CA TYR A 87 -21.75 42.05 0.80
C TYR A 87 -21.98 40.59 1.23
N ARG A 88 -23.23 40.25 1.58
CA ARG A 88 -23.63 38.87 1.93
C ARG A 88 -23.35 37.87 0.81
N ARG A 89 -23.48 38.29 -0.45
CA ARG A 89 -23.23 37.43 -1.61
C ARG A 89 -21.75 37.33 -1.98
N MET A 90 -21.01 38.44 -1.91
CA MET A 90 -19.66 38.53 -2.49
C MET A 90 -18.52 38.37 -1.48
N ILE A 91 -18.74 38.73 -0.22
CA ILE A 91 -17.66 38.83 0.79
C ILE A 91 -17.85 37.79 1.89
N LEU A 92 -19.07 37.67 2.42
CA LEU A 92 -19.36 36.79 3.55
C LEU A 92 -18.99 35.31 3.32
N PRO A 93 -19.18 34.71 2.13
CA PRO A 93 -18.76 33.33 1.89
C PRO A 93 -17.26 33.10 2.06
N HIS A 94 -16.43 34.09 1.68
CA HIS A 94 -14.98 34.02 1.89
C HIS A 94 -14.63 34.08 3.37
N ILE A 95 -15.27 34.97 4.15
CA ILE A 95 -15.06 35.09 5.60
C ILE A 95 -15.43 33.79 6.32
N LEU A 96 -16.57 33.18 5.97
CA LEU A 96 -17.01 31.90 6.53
C LEU A 96 -16.00 30.78 6.23
N SER A 97 -15.51 30.72 4.98
CA SER A 97 -14.52 29.72 4.56
C SER A 97 -13.19 29.90 5.29
N ILE A 98 -12.71 31.15 5.43
CA ILE A 98 -11.49 31.48 6.18
C ILE A 98 -11.63 31.03 7.63
N HIS A 99 -12.73 31.36 8.30
CA HIS A 99 -12.94 30.96 9.69
C HIS A 99 -12.97 29.44 9.86
N GLY A 100 -13.65 28.71 8.97
CA GLY A 100 -13.69 27.24 9.01
C GLY A 100 -12.30 26.61 8.87
N LEU A 101 -11.45 27.13 7.97
CA LEU A 101 -10.09 26.64 7.81
C LEU A 101 -9.14 27.10 8.93
N SER A 102 -9.33 28.30 9.47
CA SER A 102 -8.56 28.81 10.61
C SER A 102 -8.85 28.01 11.89
N ALA A 103 -10.08 27.52 12.09
CA ALA A 103 -10.37 26.62 13.21
C ALA A 103 -9.63 25.28 13.09
N ARG A 104 -9.55 24.71 11.88
CA ARG A 104 -8.74 23.51 11.61
C ARG A 104 -7.24 23.74 11.82
N ARG A 105 -6.77 24.98 11.67
CA ARG A 105 -5.38 25.36 11.86
C ARG A 105 -4.91 25.00 13.28
N GLU A 106 -5.68 25.30 14.33
CA GLU A 106 -5.28 25.00 15.72
C GLU A 106 -5.17 23.47 15.98
N GLU A 107 -6.08 22.68 15.42
CA GLU A 107 -6.02 21.22 15.47
C GLU A 107 -4.76 20.69 14.78
N LEU A 108 -4.44 21.23 13.59
CA LEU A 108 -3.25 20.85 12.83
C LEU A 108 -1.94 21.29 13.50
N ASP A 109 -1.92 22.40 14.24
CA ASP A 109 -0.76 22.80 15.05
C ASP A 109 -0.53 21.79 16.19
N THR A 110 -1.60 21.35 16.82
CA THR A 110 -1.54 20.33 17.87
C THR A 110 -1.06 19.00 17.30
N GLU A 111 -1.57 18.59 16.14
CA GLU A 111 -1.11 17.38 15.42
C GLU A 111 0.38 17.49 15.04
N LEU A 112 0.81 18.65 14.52
CA LEU A 112 2.20 18.90 14.16
C LEU A 112 3.13 18.83 15.37
N GLY A 113 2.77 19.47 16.49
CA GLY A 113 3.54 19.39 17.73
C GLY A 113 3.58 17.98 18.31
N ALA A 114 2.48 17.23 18.24
CA ALA A 114 2.44 15.82 18.67
C ALA A 114 3.31 14.91 17.78
N SER A 115 3.53 15.30 16.52
CA SER A 115 4.35 14.53 15.58
C SER A 115 5.86 14.65 15.82
N GLU A 116 6.34 15.63 16.60
CA GLU A 116 7.78 15.91 16.75
C GLU A 116 8.63 14.71 17.19
N LYS A 117 8.05 13.82 18.00
CA LYS A 117 8.72 12.61 18.51
C LYS A 117 8.39 11.35 17.70
N GLN A 118 7.63 11.48 16.63
CA GLN A 118 7.22 10.38 15.75
C GLN A 118 8.23 10.19 14.60
N PRO A 119 8.17 9.06 13.87
CA PRO A 119 8.97 8.86 12.66
C PRO A 119 8.87 10.02 11.66
N ILE A 120 9.93 10.19 10.85
CA ILE A 120 10.07 11.31 9.89
C ILE A 120 8.89 11.39 8.93
N SER A 121 8.37 10.25 8.49
CA SER A 121 7.20 10.14 7.62
C SER A 121 5.91 10.72 8.24
N ASN A 122 5.69 10.56 9.55
CA ASN A 122 4.55 11.12 10.25
C ASN A 122 4.71 12.65 10.37
N ARG A 123 5.92 13.11 10.67
CA ARG A 123 6.27 14.54 10.70
C ARG A 123 6.08 15.19 9.33
N LEU A 124 6.46 14.51 8.24
CA LEU A 124 6.20 14.93 6.86
C LEU A 124 4.70 15.05 6.57
N THR A 125 3.93 14.05 6.98
CA THR A 125 2.47 14.03 6.79
C THR A 125 1.80 15.18 7.53
N ALA A 126 2.13 15.39 8.81
CA ALA A 126 1.60 16.50 9.60
C ALA A 126 2.01 17.87 9.01
N SER A 127 3.29 18.01 8.61
CA SER A 127 3.80 19.23 7.98
C SER A 127 3.09 19.54 6.65
N LYS A 128 2.79 18.51 5.84
CA LYS A 128 2.08 18.67 4.58
C LYS A 128 0.61 19.06 4.78
N LYS A 129 -0.11 18.39 5.70
CA LYS A 129 -1.49 18.80 6.05
C LYS A 129 -1.53 20.26 6.48
N ARG A 130 -0.52 20.67 7.27
CA ARG A 130 -0.37 22.05 7.69
C ARG A 130 -0.11 23.01 6.52
N LEU A 131 0.81 22.67 5.62
CA LEU A 131 1.10 23.47 4.42
C LEU A 131 -0.13 23.60 3.51
N ASP A 132 -0.91 22.54 3.33
CA ASP A 132 -2.13 22.56 2.52
C ASP A 132 -3.18 23.51 3.10
N ASN A 133 -3.40 23.47 4.42
CA ASN A 133 -4.27 24.42 5.10
C ASN A 133 -3.78 25.88 4.94
N VAL A 134 -2.47 26.13 5.10
CA VAL A 134 -1.89 27.47 4.92
C VAL A 134 -2.04 27.97 3.49
N ASN A 135 -1.82 27.12 2.49
CA ASN A 135 -1.96 27.46 1.08
C ASN A 135 -3.43 27.74 0.71
N GLU A 136 -4.37 26.96 1.22
CA GLU A 136 -5.81 27.19 1.01
C GLU A 136 -6.27 28.49 1.66
N LEU A 137 -5.83 28.78 2.91
CA LEU A 137 -6.05 30.07 3.57
C LEU A 137 -5.45 31.22 2.75
N LEU A 138 -4.21 31.08 2.27
CA LEU A 138 -3.55 32.08 1.44
C LEU A 138 -4.35 32.37 0.16
N GLN A 139 -4.89 31.35 -0.50
CA GLN A 139 -5.77 31.52 -1.65
C GLN A 139 -7.05 32.27 -1.27
N LEU A 140 -7.73 31.88 -0.19
CA LEU A 140 -8.95 32.55 0.27
C LEU A 140 -8.73 34.02 0.64
N TYR A 141 -7.63 34.35 1.34
CA TYR A 141 -7.29 35.74 1.65
C TYR A 141 -6.98 36.56 0.39
N ASN A 142 -6.28 35.98 -0.60
CA ASN A 142 -6.06 36.63 -1.89
C ASN A 142 -7.37 36.84 -2.67
N HIS A 143 -8.29 35.87 -2.65
CA HIS A 143 -9.61 36.03 -3.24
C HIS A 143 -10.42 37.12 -2.53
N LEU A 144 -10.42 37.13 -1.19
CA LEU A 144 -11.08 38.16 -0.40
C LEU A 144 -10.50 39.56 -0.72
N LEU A 145 -9.18 39.68 -0.82
CA LEU A 145 -8.52 40.94 -1.20
C LEU A 145 -8.98 41.45 -2.57
N ARG A 146 -9.12 40.55 -3.55
CA ARG A 146 -9.65 40.89 -4.89
C ARG A 146 -11.12 41.27 -4.84
N SER A 147 -11.93 40.52 -4.09
CA SER A 147 -13.38 40.78 -3.96
C SER A 147 -13.68 42.09 -3.23
N LEU A 148 -12.78 42.55 -2.36
CA LEU A 148 -12.87 43.85 -1.69
C LEU A 148 -12.46 45.03 -2.59
N HIS A 149 -11.78 44.78 -3.70
CA HIS A 149 -11.33 45.83 -4.60
C HIS A 149 -12.51 46.61 -5.20
N GLY A 150 -12.60 47.91 -4.89
CA GLY A 150 -13.70 48.77 -5.33
C GLY A 150 -14.98 48.67 -4.49
N VAL A 151 -15.01 47.79 -3.47
CA VAL A 151 -16.05 47.81 -2.43
C VAL A 151 -15.66 48.89 -1.43
N ARG A 152 -16.60 49.78 -1.11
CA ARG A 152 -16.39 50.79 -0.08
C ARG A 152 -16.11 50.06 1.23
N ASP A 153 -14.89 50.18 1.74
CA ASP A 153 -14.47 49.49 2.95
C ASP A 153 -15.41 49.90 4.09
N PRO A 154 -16.27 49.00 4.60
CA PRO A 154 -17.18 49.36 5.68
C PRO A 154 -16.42 49.46 7.03
N PHE A 155 -15.18 48.98 7.08
CA PHE A 155 -14.40 48.83 8.30
C PHE A 155 -12.96 49.30 8.02
N PHE A 156 -12.62 50.50 8.49
CA PHE A 156 -11.27 51.07 8.40
C PHE A 156 -10.19 49.98 8.62
N ASN A 157 -9.24 49.86 7.68
CA ASN A 157 -8.07 48.98 7.73
C ASN A 157 -8.29 47.48 7.46
N THR A 158 -9.44 47.06 6.90
CA THR A 158 -9.66 45.66 6.46
C THR A 158 -8.59 45.20 5.45
N HIS A 159 -8.23 46.09 4.52
CA HIS A 159 -7.19 45.83 3.51
C HIS A 159 -5.82 45.59 4.15
N ASP A 160 -5.43 46.39 5.13
CA ASP A 160 -4.12 46.26 5.80
C ASP A 160 -4.03 44.96 6.60
N TYR A 161 -5.09 44.59 7.32
CA TYR A 161 -5.19 43.29 7.99
C TYR A 161 -5.05 42.13 7.01
N ILE A 162 -5.78 42.14 5.89
CA ILE A 162 -5.70 41.07 4.89
C ILE A 162 -4.31 41.00 4.26
N ILE A 163 -3.71 42.13 3.91
CA ILE A 163 -2.34 42.18 3.37
C ILE A 163 -1.33 41.61 4.39
N SER A 164 -1.50 41.94 5.67
CA SER A 164 -0.71 41.38 6.77
C SER A 164 -0.86 39.86 6.86
N GLN A 165 -2.09 39.33 6.81
CA GLN A 165 -2.35 37.89 6.79
C GLN A 165 -1.75 37.19 5.57
N VAL A 166 -1.89 37.76 4.36
CA VAL A 166 -1.28 37.23 3.13
C VAL A 166 0.25 37.16 3.27
N ARG A 167 0.89 38.19 3.82
CA ARG A 167 2.35 38.21 4.05
C ARG A 167 2.78 37.15 5.07
N SER A 168 2.07 37.04 6.18
CA SER A 168 2.34 36.04 7.23
C SER A 168 2.18 34.62 6.69
N LEU A 169 1.04 34.31 6.05
CA LEU A 169 0.78 32.98 5.47
C LEU A 169 1.78 32.63 4.37
N SER A 170 2.20 33.62 3.56
CA SER A 170 3.25 33.39 2.56
C SER A 170 4.61 33.08 3.19
N HIS A 171 4.93 33.67 4.35
CA HIS A 171 6.14 33.33 5.09
C HIS A 171 6.05 31.93 5.70
N ASP A 172 4.94 31.63 6.38
CA ASP A 172 4.66 30.31 6.97
C ASP A 172 4.74 29.20 5.92
N ALA A 173 4.16 29.41 4.74
CA ALA A 173 4.21 28.46 3.63
C ALA A 173 5.66 28.17 3.20
N LYS A 174 6.50 29.20 3.04
CA LYS A 174 7.92 29.04 2.66
C LYS A 174 8.73 28.29 3.71
N ASP A 175 8.46 28.54 4.99
CA ASP A 175 9.16 27.86 6.08
C ASP A 175 8.72 26.40 6.21
N LEU A 176 7.43 26.12 6.05
CA LEU A 176 6.90 24.75 5.98
C LEU A 176 7.47 24.00 4.77
N GLU A 177 7.51 24.61 3.59
CA GLU A 177 8.13 24.01 2.40
C GLU A 177 9.60 23.66 2.63
N ARG A 178 10.36 24.53 3.31
CA ARG A 178 11.77 24.29 3.65
C ARG A 178 11.92 23.13 4.63
N ASN A 179 11.11 23.10 5.69
CA ASN A 179 11.10 22.03 6.67
C ASN A 179 10.73 20.69 6.03
N ILE A 180 9.71 20.67 5.16
CA ILE A 180 9.30 19.48 4.41
C ILE A 180 10.44 18.96 3.53
N ARG A 181 11.18 19.84 2.84
CA ARG A 181 12.36 19.42 2.06
C ARG A 181 13.42 18.78 2.93
N GLN A 182 13.74 19.40 4.07
CA GLN A 182 14.72 18.86 5.00
C GLN A 182 14.31 17.48 5.53
N LEU A 183 13.04 17.33 5.95
CA LEU A 183 12.51 16.05 6.42
C LEU A 183 12.51 14.99 5.32
N ALA A 184 12.18 15.35 4.08
CA ALA A 184 12.24 14.45 2.94
C ALA A 184 13.68 13.99 2.66
N ASP A 185 14.66 14.89 2.77
CA ASP A 185 16.07 14.55 2.63
C ASP A 185 16.55 13.63 3.76
N GLU A 186 16.10 13.86 5.00
CA GLU A 186 16.38 12.98 6.14
C GLU A 186 15.76 11.59 5.92
N LEU A 187 14.50 11.50 5.48
CA LEU A 187 13.83 10.24 5.18
C LEU A 187 14.56 9.45 4.08
N ARG A 188 14.99 10.12 3.01
CA ARG A 188 15.77 9.50 1.94
C ARG A 188 17.06 8.89 2.48
N ARG A 189 17.78 9.61 3.34
CA ARG A 189 19.01 9.10 3.98
C ARG A 189 18.75 7.88 4.84
N GLU A 190 17.67 7.86 5.63
CA GLU A 190 17.33 6.68 6.46
C GLU A 190 17.17 5.40 5.63
N HIS A 191 16.75 5.53 4.37
CA HIS A 191 16.49 4.42 3.45
C HIS A 191 17.55 4.24 2.34
N GLY A 192 18.70 4.93 2.42
CA GLY A 192 19.75 4.87 1.39
C GLY A 192 19.27 5.24 -0.01
N ALA A 193 18.36 6.21 -0.09
CA ALA A 193 17.77 6.67 -1.33
C ALA A 193 18.39 8.01 -1.77
N SER A 194 18.69 8.14 -3.06
CA SER A 194 19.23 9.40 -3.61
C SER A 194 18.14 10.47 -3.77
N MET A 195 18.55 11.70 -4.08
CA MET A 195 17.63 12.85 -4.22
C MET A 195 16.55 12.67 -5.30
N SER A 196 16.76 11.78 -6.27
CA SER A 196 15.75 11.46 -7.29
C SER A 196 14.62 10.57 -6.78
N TRP A 197 14.80 9.89 -5.63
CA TRP A 197 13.80 8.98 -5.10
C TRP A 197 12.85 9.69 -4.13
N VAL A 198 11.56 9.43 -4.28
CA VAL A 198 10.49 9.86 -3.37
C VAL A 198 9.65 8.65 -3.00
N GLY A 199 9.17 8.56 -1.77
CA GLY A 199 8.49 7.36 -1.34
C GLY A 199 8.43 7.19 0.17
N ALA A 200 8.71 5.97 0.61
CA ALA A 200 8.35 5.45 1.93
C ALA A 200 6.84 5.46 2.17
N TRP A 201 6.07 5.19 1.10
CA TRP A 201 4.61 5.15 1.17
C TRP A 201 4.14 3.74 1.44
N LYS A 202 3.38 3.58 2.52
CA LYS A 202 2.68 2.35 2.85
C LYS A 202 1.46 2.24 1.96
N PHE A 203 1.38 1.18 1.18
CA PHE A 203 0.27 0.95 0.24
C PHE A 203 -0.48 -0.36 0.49
N ALA A 204 -0.02 -1.16 1.47
CA ALA A 204 -0.64 -2.42 1.88
C ALA A 204 -0.82 -2.45 3.41
N ILE A 205 -1.73 -3.31 3.89
CA ILE A 205 -1.81 -3.70 5.30
C ILE A 205 -0.51 -4.46 5.61
N ASP A 206 0.10 -4.22 6.78
CA ASP A 206 1.31 -4.95 7.15
C ASP A 206 0.98 -6.45 7.22
N GLY A 207 1.74 -7.27 6.51
CA GLY A 207 1.67 -8.73 6.66
C GLY A 207 2.23 -9.17 8.00
N SER A 208 2.03 -10.44 8.36
CA SER A 208 2.53 -11.01 9.62
C SER A 208 4.05 -10.99 9.79
N PHE A 209 4.81 -10.86 8.69
CA PHE A 209 6.28 -11.01 8.68
C PHE A 209 7.04 -9.86 8.01
N GLY A 210 6.38 -8.80 7.51
CA GLY A 210 7.12 -7.74 6.85
C GLY A 210 6.38 -6.43 6.59
N LYS A 211 7.15 -5.34 6.57
CA LYS A 211 6.69 -3.98 6.27
C LYS A 211 7.05 -3.61 4.84
N THR A 212 6.07 -3.26 4.02
CA THR A 212 6.26 -2.96 2.59
C THR A 212 6.08 -1.47 2.28
N SER A 213 7.01 -0.88 1.53
CA SER A 213 6.94 0.52 1.11
C SER A 213 7.20 0.70 -0.38
N LEU A 214 6.48 1.64 -1.01
CA LEU A 214 6.72 2.03 -2.39
C LEU A 214 7.67 3.23 -2.46
N TRP A 215 8.60 3.13 -3.40
CA TRP A 215 9.55 4.16 -3.80
C TRP A 215 9.48 4.39 -5.29
N VAL A 216 9.56 5.65 -5.68
CA VAL A 216 9.45 6.11 -7.06
C VAL A 216 10.60 7.05 -7.37
N ARG A 217 11.29 6.81 -8.49
CA ARG A 217 12.37 7.68 -8.96
C ARG A 217 11.83 8.69 -9.95
N GLN A 218 12.26 9.93 -9.80
CA GLN A 218 11.89 11.05 -10.65
C GLN A 218 13.08 11.62 -11.41
N GLU A 219 12.83 11.98 -12.66
CA GLU A 219 13.73 12.82 -13.45
C GLU A 219 13.62 14.30 -13.07
N SER A 220 14.54 15.12 -13.58
CA SER A 220 14.57 16.57 -13.35
C SER A 220 13.31 17.32 -13.82
N ASN A 221 12.59 16.76 -14.81
CA ASN A 221 11.31 17.27 -15.33
C ASN A 221 10.09 16.80 -14.50
N GLY A 222 10.30 15.97 -13.47
CA GLY A 222 9.26 15.40 -12.60
C GLY A 222 8.60 14.12 -13.13
N LEU A 223 9.08 13.55 -14.23
CA LEU A 223 8.58 12.28 -14.77
C LEU A 223 9.09 11.09 -13.95
N ILE A 224 8.22 10.12 -13.71
CA ILE A 224 8.57 8.86 -13.06
C ILE A 224 9.37 8.00 -14.04
N ASN A 225 10.55 7.54 -13.65
CA ASN A 225 11.37 6.65 -14.48
C ASN A 225 11.78 5.33 -13.82
N ASP A 226 11.48 5.14 -12.53
CA ASP A 226 11.69 3.86 -11.84
C ASP A 226 10.75 3.72 -10.63
N ARG A 227 10.48 2.46 -10.23
CA ARG A 227 9.60 2.07 -9.12
C ARG A 227 10.17 0.87 -8.38
N CYS A 228 10.28 0.97 -7.06
CA CYS A 228 10.81 -0.10 -6.22
C CYS A 228 9.90 -0.32 -5.03
N VAL A 229 9.60 -1.59 -4.74
CA VAL A 229 9.00 -1.99 -3.48
C VAL A 229 10.11 -2.43 -2.54
N ILE A 230 10.13 -1.91 -1.31
CA ILE A 230 11.03 -2.37 -0.26
C ILE A 230 10.22 -3.17 0.75
N LYS A 231 10.62 -4.42 1.02
CA LYS A 231 10.07 -5.27 2.06
C LYS A 231 11.12 -5.50 3.14
N ASP A 232 10.82 -5.08 4.36
CA ASP A 232 11.65 -5.33 5.54
C ASP A 232 11.06 -6.46 6.38
N THR A 233 11.88 -7.46 6.69
CA THR A 233 11.50 -8.56 7.57
C THR A 233 12.43 -8.60 8.78
N ILE A 234 11.84 -8.48 9.97
CA ILE A 234 12.50 -8.64 11.27
C ILE A 234 12.03 -9.96 11.87
N VAL A 235 12.96 -10.71 12.41
CA VAL A 235 12.73 -12.09 12.85
C VAL A 235 13.04 -12.18 14.34
N GLU A 236 12.25 -12.96 15.07
CA GLU A 236 12.53 -13.28 16.46
C GLU A 236 13.80 -14.14 16.59
N ASP A 237 14.50 -14.01 17.71
CA ASP A 237 15.82 -14.63 17.94
C ASP A 237 15.81 -16.16 17.79
N ASP A 238 14.78 -16.83 18.30
CA ASP A 238 14.64 -18.28 18.20
C ASP A 238 14.46 -18.74 16.75
N LEU A 239 13.68 -17.98 15.95
CA LEU A 239 13.45 -18.30 14.55
C LEU A 239 14.67 -17.97 13.69
N TRP A 240 15.38 -16.86 13.99
CA TRP A 240 16.63 -16.51 13.30
C TRP A 240 17.73 -17.56 13.51
N LYS A 241 17.79 -18.19 14.69
CA LYS A 241 18.73 -19.29 14.96
C LYS A 241 18.30 -20.63 14.36
N SER A 242 17.07 -20.72 13.88
CA SER A 242 16.54 -21.95 13.29
C SER A 242 17.13 -22.22 11.91
N LYS A 243 17.47 -23.48 11.65
CA LYS A 243 17.88 -23.94 10.31
C LYS A 243 16.75 -23.80 9.29
N LEU A 244 15.49 -23.73 9.73
CA LEU A 244 14.31 -23.57 8.86
C LEU A 244 14.19 -22.17 8.25
N PHE A 245 14.98 -21.22 8.75
CA PHE A 245 14.96 -19.84 8.26
C PHE A 245 16.03 -19.57 7.21
N PHE A 246 17.03 -20.45 7.10
CA PHE A 246 18.19 -20.27 6.23
C PHE A 246 18.36 -21.47 5.30
N ALA A 247 18.54 -21.20 4.00
CA ALA A 247 18.91 -22.20 3.00
C ALA A 247 20.32 -21.94 2.46
N LYS A 248 20.92 -22.93 1.82
CA LYS A 248 22.17 -22.75 1.07
C LYS A 248 21.97 -21.71 -0.03
N ASP A 249 23.00 -20.92 -0.30
CA ASP A 249 22.95 -19.96 -1.41
C ASP A 249 22.96 -20.73 -2.75
N PRO A 250 21.85 -20.73 -3.51
CA PRO A 250 21.73 -21.54 -4.73
C PRO A 250 22.67 -21.07 -5.84
N ARG A 251 23.26 -19.87 -5.72
CA ARG A 251 24.25 -19.34 -6.65
C ARG A 251 25.65 -19.94 -6.44
N TYR A 252 25.88 -20.56 -5.28
CA TYR A 252 27.16 -21.15 -4.88
C TYR A 252 26.93 -22.54 -4.26
N PRO A 253 26.39 -23.50 -5.04
CA PRO A 253 25.95 -24.80 -4.51
C PRO A 253 27.07 -25.65 -3.91
N GLU A 254 28.33 -25.39 -4.28
CA GLU A 254 29.52 -26.02 -3.70
C GLU A 254 29.91 -25.50 -2.30
N SER A 255 29.33 -24.38 -1.87
CA SER A 255 29.69 -23.70 -0.62
C SER A 255 28.72 -24.05 0.51
N GLU A 256 29.13 -24.94 1.41
CA GLU A 256 28.36 -25.33 2.60
C GLU A 256 28.25 -24.23 3.66
N GLU A 257 29.14 -23.22 3.63
CA GLU A 257 29.19 -22.15 4.64
C GLU A 257 28.28 -20.96 4.32
N ARG A 258 27.80 -20.85 3.06
CA ARG A 258 27.08 -19.68 2.59
C ARG A 258 25.58 -19.95 2.61
N THR A 259 24.91 -19.35 3.58
CA THR A 259 23.45 -19.42 3.72
C THR A 259 22.79 -18.07 3.52
N LEU A 260 21.54 -18.11 3.07
CA LEU A 260 20.66 -16.96 2.89
C LEU A 260 19.33 -17.24 3.58
N PRO A 261 18.57 -16.21 4.01
CA PRO A 261 17.17 -16.38 4.38
C PRO A 261 16.43 -17.13 3.27
N THR A 262 15.55 -18.08 3.61
CA THR A 262 14.91 -18.95 2.61
C THR A 262 14.17 -18.18 1.52
N GLU A 263 13.53 -17.05 1.86
CA GLU A 263 12.88 -16.16 0.91
C GLU A 263 13.87 -15.58 -0.12
N VAL A 264 15.04 -15.14 0.35
CA VAL A 264 16.12 -14.60 -0.50
C VAL A 264 16.70 -15.72 -1.37
N ALA A 265 16.91 -16.91 -0.82
CA ALA A 265 17.42 -18.07 -1.55
C ALA A 265 16.46 -18.48 -2.68
N ALA A 266 15.16 -18.59 -2.40
CA ALA A 266 14.16 -18.93 -3.41
C ALA A 266 14.16 -17.93 -4.56
N HIS A 267 14.12 -16.62 -4.25
CA HIS A 267 14.22 -15.58 -5.27
C HIS A 267 15.55 -15.64 -6.05
N ALA A 268 16.68 -15.87 -5.38
CA ALA A 268 17.98 -15.97 -6.02
C ALA A 268 18.08 -17.17 -6.99
N ALA A 269 17.46 -18.31 -6.66
CA ALA A 269 17.40 -19.50 -7.51
C ALA A 269 16.52 -19.29 -8.75
N LEU A 270 15.36 -18.65 -8.57
CA LEU A 270 14.33 -18.50 -9.62
C LEU A 270 14.63 -17.34 -10.57
N ARG A 271 15.22 -16.25 -10.07
CA ARG A 271 15.47 -15.02 -10.82
C ARG A 271 16.21 -15.20 -12.17
N PRO A 272 17.23 -16.05 -12.33
CA PRO A 272 17.96 -16.16 -13.60
C PRO A 272 17.27 -17.04 -14.65
N LEU A 273 16.15 -17.66 -14.34
CA LEU A 273 15.52 -18.67 -15.20
C LEU A 273 14.64 -18.05 -16.29
N GLU A 274 14.59 -18.70 -17.45
CA GLU A 274 13.56 -18.37 -18.45
C GLU A 274 12.17 -18.70 -17.89
N GLY A 275 11.22 -17.76 -18.05
CA GLY A 275 9.89 -17.87 -17.46
C GLY A 275 9.74 -17.17 -16.11
N SER A 276 10.83 -16.67 -15.52
CA SER A 276 10.79 -15.98 -14.22
C SER A 276 9.96 -14.69 -14.25
N GLU A 277 9.54 -14.21 -15.43
CA GLU A 277 8.60 -13.10 -15.55
C GLU A 277 7.25 -13.36 -14.89
N THR A 278 6.91 -14.62 -14.57
CA THR A 278 5.70 -15.01 -13.81
C THR A 278 5.91 -14.95 -12.30
N ILE A 279 7.04 -14.46 -11.83
CA ILE A 279 7.41 -14.32 -10.42
C ILE A 279 7.78 -12.85 -10.17
N ILE A 280 7.40 -12.30 -9.02
CA ILE A 280 7.80 -10.96 -8.62
C ILE A 280 9.33 -10.89 -8.55
N LYS A 281 9.89 -10.05 -9.41
CA LYS A 281 11.34 -9.90 -9.58
C LYS A 281 11.96 -9.30 -8.31
N MET A 282 12.83 -10.09 -7.67
CA MET A 282 13.78 -9.58 -6.70
C MET A 282 14.86 -8.78 -7.42
N ARG A 283 14.83 -7.46 -7.27
CA ARG A 283 15.78 -6.50 -7.82
C ARG A 283 17.11 -6.55 -7.05
N ASN A 284 17.05 -6.56 -5.73
CA ASN A 284 18.20 -6.80 -4.85
C ASN A 284 17.72 -7.27 -3.47
N TRP A 285 18.66 -7.56 -2.57
CA TRP A 285 18.40 -7.84 -1.16
C TRP A 285 19.51 -7.19 -0.32
N ARG A 286 19.39 -7.29 1.02
CA ARG A 286 20.45 -7.02 2.02
C ARG A 286 20.17 -7.80 3.30
N MET A 287 21.20 -8.11 4.08
CA MET A 287 21.03 -8.78 5.38
C MET A 287 21.79 -8.06 6.49
N ALA A 288 21.14 -7.90 7.66
CA ALA A 288 21.72 -7.32 8.85
C ALA A 288 21.62 -8.31 10.01
N SER A 289 22.58 -9.24 10.09
CA SER A 289 22.54 -10.35 11.04
C SER A 289 22.47 -9.92 12.50
N GLU A 290 23.14 -8.82 12.87
CA GLU A 290 23.10 -8.29 14.25
C GLU A 290 21.70 -7.79 14.67
N ARG A 291 20.84 -7.50 13.69
CA ARG A 291 19.46 -7.05 13.90
C ARG A 291 18.42 -8.12 13.57
N MET A 292 18.85 -9.33 13.20
CA MET A 292 17.98 -10.44 12.81
C MET A 292 16.98 -10.01 11.72
N MET A 293 17.50 -9.31 10.71
CA MET A 293 16.72 -8.70 9.65
C MET A 293 17.31 -9.01 8.28
N TYR A 294 16.43 -9.11 7.28
CA TYR A 294 16.79 -8.89 5.89
C TYR A 294 15.80 -7.95 5.19
N ARG A 295 16.26 -7.37 4.08
CA ARG A 295 15.51 -6.44 3.22
C ARG A 295 15.49 -6.99 1.80
N LEU A 296 14.33 -6.89 1.15
CA LEU A 296 14.16 -7.18 -0.27
C LEU A 296 13.80 -5.91 -1.03
N TYR A 297 14.42 -5.72 -2.19
CA TYR A 297 14.04 -4.73 -3.19
C TYR A 297 13.33 -5.50 -4.31
N LEU A 298 12.06 -5.21 -4.54
CA LEU A 298 11.17 -5.93 -5.43
C LEU A 298 10.65 -5.01 -6.54
N GLU A 299 10.27 -5.58 -7.68
CA GLU A 299 9.49 -4.85 -8.68
C GLU A 299 8.12 -4.41 -8.13
N PHE A 300 7.54 -3.38 -8.73
CA PHE A 300 6.21 -2.90 -8.39
C PHE A 300 5.17 -3.48 -9.34
N ALA A 301 4.12 -4.11 -8.80
CA ALA A 301 2.96 -4.58 -9.55
C ALA A 301 1.83 -3.53 -9.48
N PRO A 302 1.54 -2.80 -10.58
CA PRO A 302 0.68 -1.62 -10.53
C PRO A 302 -0.81 -1.88 -10.26
N HIS A 303 -1.28 -3.11 -10.44
CA HIS A 303 -2.70 -3.45 -10.33
C HIS A 303 -3.07 -4.13 -9.00
N GLY A 304 -2.14 -4.18 -8.04
CA GLY A 304 -2.36 -4.80 -6.73
C GLY A 304 -2.28 -6.33 -6.77
N ASP A 305 -2.78 -6.97 -5.71
CA ASP A 305 -2.88 -8.42 -5.62
C ASP A 305 -4.25 -8.95 -6.12
N LEU A 306 -4.27 -10.24 -6.43
CA LEU A 306 -5.43 -10.91 -7.02
C LEU A 306 -6.59 -11.01 -6.02
N TYR A 307 -6.32 -11.09 -4.72
CA TYR A 307 -7.37 -11.06 -3.70
C TYR A 307 -8.08 -9.71 -3.66
N GLN A 308 -7.33 -8.61 -3.61
CA GLN A 308 -7.87 -7.26 -3.73
C GLN A 308 -8.68 -7.12 -5.03
N PHE A 309 -8.15 -7.59 -6.16
CA PHE A 309 -8.85 -7.55 -7.44
C PHE A 309 -10.20 -8.30 -7.40
N MET A 310 -10.25 -9.49 -6.82
CA MET A 310 -11.50 -10.27 -6.70
C MET A 310 -12.55 -9.57 -5.84
N THR A 311 -12.15 -8.84 -4.79
CA THR A 311 -13.11 -8.09 -3.96
C THR A 311 -13.88 -7.03 -4.76
N TRP A 312 -13.28 -6.47 -5.82
CA TRP A 312 -13.96 -5.51 -6.71
C TRP A 312 -15.07 -6.13 -7.56
N TYR A 313 -15.07 -7.47 -7.70
CA TYR A 313 -16.08 -8.25 -8.39
C TYR A 313 -17.12 -8.88 -7.45
N ASN A 314 -16.92 -8.77 -6.13
CA ASN A 314 -17.79 -9.37 -5.14
C ASN A 314 -18.36 -8.31 -4.18
N SER A 315 -19.26 -7.47 -4.69
CA SER A 315 -19.91 -6.41 -3.91
C SER A 315 -20.72 -6.92 -2.70
N ASN A 316 -21.06 -8.21 -2.66
CA ASN A 316 -21.78 -8.83 -1.55
C ASN A 316 -20.84 -9.30 -0.42
N ARG A 317 -19.53 -9.37 -0.67
CA ARG A 317 -18.57 -9.81 0.32
C ARG A 317 -18.34 -8.71 1.35
N PRO A 318 -18.45 -9.02 2.65
CA PRO A 318 -18.10 -8.09 3.71
C PRO A 318 -16.67 -7.57 3.54
N VAL A 319 -16.45 -6.30 3.87
CA VAL A 319 -15.13 -5.67 3.88
C VAL A 319 -14.89 -5.15 5.28
N MET A 320 -13.72 -5.47 5.85
CA MET A 320 -13.33 -4.98 7.17
C MET A 320 -13.31 -3.45 7.15
N ARG A 321 -14.05 -2.84 8.08
CA ARG A 321 -14.11 -1.38 8.17
C ARG A 321 -12.77 -0.83 8.63
N ALA A 322 -12.25 0.16 7.89
CA ALA A 322 -11.08 0.91 8.34
C ALA A 322 -11.42 1.73 9.60
N VAL A 323 -10.70 1.47 10.69
CA VAL A 323 -10.82 2.20 11.96
C VAL A 323 -9.51 2.94 12.26
N SER A 324 -9.63 4.15 12.81
CA SER A 324 -8.46 5.01 13.06
C SER A 324 -7.81 4.78 14.43
N ARG A 325 -8.48 4.05 15.33
CA ARG A 325 -8.02 3.77 16.69
C ARG A 325 -7.84 2.27 16.90
N GLU A 326 -6.70 1.87 17.44
CA GLU A 326 -6.39 0.48 17.76
C GLU A 326 -7.44 -0.15 18.71
N SER A 327 -7.97 0.62 19.65
CA SER A 327 -9.03 0.16 20.57
C SER A 327 -10.36 -0.18 19.90
N GLU A 328 -10.60 0.29 18.68
CA GLU A 328 -11.82 0.00 17.89
C GLU A 328 -11.61 -1.20 16.95
N SER A 329 -10.38 -1.73 16.85
CA SER A 329 -10.02 -2.81 15.92
C SER A 329 -10.65 -4.15 16.29
N GLU A 330 -10.72 -4.49 17.58
CA GLU A 330 -11.32 -5.75 18.05
C GLU A 330 -12.82 -5.81 17.77
N ILE A 331 -13.52 -4.69 17.95
CA ILE A 331 -14.95 -4.58 17.66
C ILE A 331 -15.18 -4.69 16.15
N ALA A 332 -14.38 -3.96 15.35
CA ALA A 332 -14.48 -4.05 13.88
C ALA A 332 -14.18 -5.46 13.35
N ALA A 333 -13.26 -6.18 13.99
CA ALA A 333 -12.95 -7.57 13.65
C ALA A 333 -14.10 -8.52 14.01
N ALA A 334 -14.74 -8.33 15.17
CA ALA A 334 -15.89 -9.11 15.60
C ALA A 334 -17.11 -8.89 14.67
N ASP A 335 -17.45 -7.62 14.38
CA ASP A 335 -18.53 -7.27 13.46
C ASP A 335 -18.27 -7.85 12.06
N PHE A 336 -17.04 -7.73 11.56
CA PHE A 336 -16.63 -8.31 10.28
C PHE A 336 -16.78 -9.83 10.26
N TYR A 337 -16.46 -10.51 11.36
CA TYR A 337 -16.63 -11.96 11.48
C TYR A 337 -18.10 -12.37 11.42
N ASP A 338 -18.99 -11.65 12.11
CA ASP A 338 -20.43 -11.91 12.08
C ASP A 338 -21.04 -11.65 10.69
N ASP A 339 -20.58 -10.60 9.99
CA ASP A 339 -20.97 -10.31 8.61
C ASP A 339 -20.47 -11.41 7.65
N LEU A 340 -19.22 -11.84 7.79
CA LEU A 340 -18.66 -12.96 7.00
C LEU A 340 -19.47 -14.24 7.20
N LYS A 341 -19.81 -14.54 8.45
CA LYS A 341 -20.64 -15.69 8.78
C LYS A 341 -22.01 -15.62 8.13
N THR A 342 -22.63 -14.44 8.11
CA THR A 342 -23.91 -14.22 7.45
C THR A 342 -23.80 -14.40 5.94
N PHE A 343 -22.72 -13.89 5.34
CA PHE A 343 -22.41 -14.08 3.92
C PHE A 343 -22.25 -15.57 3.59
N HIS A 344 -21.42 -16.34 4.29
CA HIS A 344 -21.19 -17.75 3.98
C HIS A 344 -22.44 -18.62 4.19
N ASN A 345 -23.29 -18.31 5.18
CA ASN A 345 -24.58 -19.00 5.34
C ASN A 345 -25.55 -18.79 4.16
N SER A 346 -25.37 -17.74 3.37
CA SER A 346 -26.28 -17.38 2.26
C SER A 346 -25.64 -17.45 0.88
N ARG A 347 -24.34 -17.73 0.78
CA ARG A 347 -23.52 -17.62 -0.44
C ARG A 347 -23.98 -18.46 -1.63
N GLU A 348 -24.64 -19.59 -1.39
CA GLU A 348 -25.21 -20.45 -2.44
C GLU A 348 -26.33 -19.76 -3.22
N GLY A 349 -27.05 -18.84 -2.57
CA GLY A 349 -28.09 -18.03 -3.20
C GLY A 349 -27.59 -16.72 -3.82
N ILE A 350 -26.31 -16.39 -3.62
CA ILE A 350 -25.71 -15.15 -4.13
C ILE A 350 -25.22 -15.36 -5.56
N GLU A 351 -25.79 -14.63 -6.50
CA GLU A 351 -25.29 -14.58 -7.86
C GLU A 351 -24.03 -13.71 -7.92
N LEU A 352 -22.88 -14.35 -8.23
CA LEU A 352 -21.63 -13.61 -8.45
C LEU A 352 -21.52 -13.02 -9.84
N GLU A 353 -20.87 -11.86 -9.93
CA GLU A 353 -20.26 -11.40 -11.17
C GLU A 353 -19.11 -12.35 -11.54
N ARG A 354 -19.00 -12.72 -12.83
CA ARG A 354 -17.96 -13.66 -13.27
C ARG A 354 -16.72 -12.93 -13.74
N LEU A 355 -15.55 -13.45 -13.40
CA LEU A 355 -14.33 -13.07 -14.08
C LEU A 355 -14.36 -13.63 -15.51
N PRO A 356 -13.76 -12.92 -16.50
CA PRO A 356 -13.60 -13.47 -17.83
C PRO A 356 -12.78 -14.77 -17.76
N GLU A 357 -13.34 -15.87 -18.23
CA GLU A 357 -12.63 -17.16 -18.23
C GLU A 357 -11.25 -17.10 -18.92
N PRO A 358 -11.05 -16.37 -20.05
CA PRO A 358 -9.71 -16.20 -20.63
C PRO A 358 -8.69 -15.55 -19.70
N PHE A 359 -9.12 -14.67 -18.78
CA PHE A 359 -8.25 -14.10 -17.75
C PHE A 359 -7.86 -15.15 -16.71
N ILE A 360 -8.80 -16.00 -16.30
CA ILE A 360 -8.52 -17.13 -15.39
C ILE A 360 -7.48 -18.06 -16.01
N TRP A 361 -7.62 -18.40 -17.29
CA TRP A 361 -6.63 -19.18 -18.02
C TRP A 361 -5.25 -18.50 -18.11
N ALA A 362 -5.21 -17.18 -18.32
CA ALA A 362 -3.95 -16.42 -18.34
C ALA A 362 -3.22 -16.47 -16.99
N CYS A 363 -3.97 -16.33 -15.89
CA CYS A 363 -3.44 -16.52 -14.53
C CYS A 363 -2.96 -17.95 -14.32
N PHE A 364 -3.76 -18.96 -14.74
CA PHE A 364 -3.41 -20.37 -14.60
C PHE A 364 -2.12 -20.71 -15.35
N GLU A 365 -1.94 -20.21 -16.58
CA GLU A 365 -0.71 -20.42 -17.35
C GLU A 365 0.51 -19.81 -16.64
N SER A 366 0.38 -18.59 -16.11
CA SER A 366 1.48 -17.91 -15.41
C SER A 366 1.87 -18.65 -14.12
N LEU A 367 0.89 -19.07 -13.33
CA LEU A 367 1.11 -19.79 -12.07
C LEU A 367 1.64 -21.22 -12.30
N ALA A 368 1.17 -21.91 -13.34
CA ALA A 368 1.68 -23.24 -13.69
C ALA A 368 3.14 -23.17 -14.17
N LYS A 369 3.53 -22.12 -14.90
CA LYS A 369 4.95 -21.86 -15.24
C LYS A 369 5.78 -21.60 -13.99
N ALA A 370 5.31 -20.74 -13.08
CA ALA A 370 6.01 -20.48 -11.82
C ALA A 370 6.16 -21.75 -10.97
N GLY A 371 5.10 -22.56 -10.90
CA GLY A 371 5.10 -23.87 -10.24
C GLY A 371 6.11 -24.84 -10.84
N LEU A 372 6.20 -24.90 -12.16
CA LEU A 372 7.17 -25.75 -12.86
C LEU A 372 8.61 -25.30 -12.61
N LEU A 373 8.87 -23.99 -12.60
CA LEU A 373 10.17 -23.44 -12.24
C LEU A 373 10.56 -23.80 -10.80
N MET A 374 9.62 -23.70 -9.85
CA MET A 374 9.85 -24.13 -8.46
C MET A 374 10.12 -25.65 -8.35
N GLU A 375 9.47 -26.46 -9.17
CA GLU A 375 9.65 -27.92 -9.21
C GLU A 375 11.02 -28.33 -9.73
N GLN A 376 11.49 -27.73 -10.83
CA GLN A 376 12.61 -28.29 -11.59
C GLN A 376 13.59 -27.27 -12.21
N GLY A 377 13.36 -25.97 -12.01
CA GLY A 377 14.24 -24.90 -12.48
C GLY A 377 14.26 -24.71 -14.00
N SER A 378 13.33 -25.30 -14.74
CA SER A 378 13.23 -25.18 -16.20
C SER A 378 11.80 -25.29 -16.67
N LEU A 379 11.46 -24.60 -17.77
CA LEU A 379 10.19 -24.80 -18.48
C LEU A 379 10.25 -25.96 -19.50
N ASP A 380 11.45 -26.46 -19.79
CA ASP A 380 11.64 -27.63 -20.66
C ASP A 380 11.29 -28.93 -19.95
N GLU A 381 11.06 -30.00 -20.71
CA GLU A 381 10.76 -31.34 -20.16
C GLU A 381 11.88 -31.91 -19.27
N ASN A 382 13.11 -31.39 -19.39
CA ASN A 382 14.26 -31.84 -18.62
C ASN A 382 14.50 -30.92 -17.42
N SER A 383 14.43 -31.50 -16.22
CA SER A 383 14.81 -30.83 -14.98
C SER A 383 16.30 -30.48 -14.96
N LEU A 384 16.65 -29.38 -14.30
CA LEU A 384 18.06 -29.05 -14.05
C LEU A 384 18.68 -30.10 -13.13
N THR A 385 19.87 -30.61 -13.49
CA THR A 385 20.55 -31.71 -12.79
C THR A 385 20.90 -31.41 -11.32
N LYS A 386 20.86 -30.15 -10.91
CA LYS A 386 21.13 -29.68 -9.55
C LYS A 386 20.07 -28.63 -9.22
N TRP A 387 18.90 -29.09 -8.80
CA TRP A 387 17.77 -28.24 -8.42
C TRP A 387 17.19 -28.73 -7.11
N ASP A 388 16.98 -27.80 -6.19
CA ASP A 388 16.24 -28.06 -4.95
C ASP A 388 14.77 -27.70 -5.21
N LEU A 389 13.87 -28.62 -4.86
CA LEU A 389 12.43 -28.37 -4.97
C LEU A 389 12.05 -27.19 -4.06
N ILE A 390 11.46 -26.15 -4.65
CA ILE A 390 10.94 -25.02 -3.87
C ILE A 390 9.47 -25.27 -3.57
N VAL A 391 9.11 -25.41 -2.30
CA VAL A 391 7.70 -25.47 -1.86
C VAL A 391 7.36 -24.16 -1.18
N HIS A 392 6.31 -23.50 -1.66
CA HIS A 392 5.98 -22.14 -1.25
C HIS A 392 5.24 -22.07 0.09
N PHE A 393 4.51 -23.12 0.47
CA PHE A 393 3.71 -23.26 1.69
C PHE A 393 2.54 -22.28 1.91
N ASP A 394 2.45 -21.19 1.15
CA ASP A 394 1.41 -20.15 1.31
C ASP A 394 0.91 -19.60 -0.02
N LEU A 395 0.65 -20.50 -0.98
CA LEU A 395 0.00 -20.13 -2.23
C LEU A 395 -1.46 -19.76 -1.99
N LYS A 396 -1.79 -18.49 -2.24
CA LYS A 396 -3.12 -17.91 -2.10
C LYS A 396 -3.27 -16.67 -2.98
N PRO A 397 -4.49 -16.22 -3.29
CA PRO A 397 -4.70 -15.08 -4.18
C PRO A 397 -4.02 -13.77 -3.72
N SER A 398 -3.88 -13.51 -2.42
CA SER A 398 -3.19 -12.30 -1.92
C SER A 398 -1.66 -12.33 -2.13
N ASN A 399 -1.09 -13.48 -2.47
CA ASN A 399 0.32 -13.65 -2.83
C ASN A 399 0.54 -13.69 -4.36
N VAL A 400 -0.50 -13.43 -5.15
CA VAL A 400 -0.41 -13.29 -6.62
C VAL A 400 -0.67 -11.85 -7.00
N PHE A 401 0.30 -11.21 -7.63
CA PHE A 401 0.27 -9.79 -7.98
C PHE A 401 -0.01 -9.59 -9.47
N LEU A 402 -0.72 -8.51 -9.81
CA LEU A 402 -1.10 -8.19 -11.18
C LEU A 402 -0.16 -7.11 -11.73
N ALA A 403 0.75 -7.53 -12.61
CA ALA A 403 1.73 -6.69 -13.28
C ALA A 403 1.19 -6.11 -14.60
N VAL A 404 2.00 -5.29 -15.29
CA VAL A 404 1.70 -4.89 -16.67
C VAL A 404 1.53 -6.14 -17.56
N PRO A 405 0.74 -6.06 -18.66
CA PRO A 405 0.55 -7.19 -19.56
C PRO A 405 1.87 -7.76 -20.10
N SER A 406 1.90 -9.08 -20.29
CA SER A 406 3.02 -9.75 -20.96
C SER A 406 3.11 -9.31 -22.42
N GLU A 407 4.34 -9.26 -22.95
CA GLU A 407 4.57 -9.02 -24.38
C GLU A 407 4.32 -10.26 -25.26
N LYS A 408 4.26 -11.45 -24.67
CA LYS A 408 4.26 -12.73 -25.43
C LYS A 408 2.87 -13.35 -25.58
N SER A 409 2.08 -13.37 -24.50
CA SER A 409 0.81 -14.11 -24.45
C SER A 409 -0.20 -13.39 -23.57
N PHE A 410 -1.48 -13.41 -23.96
CA PHE A 410 -2.55 -12.70 -23.26
C PHE A 410 -2.24 -11.21 -23.05
N VAL A 411 -1.72 -10.55 -24.09
CA VAL A 411 -1.26 -9.14 -24.03
C VAL A 411 -2.36 -8.14 -23.63
N CYS A 412 -3.63 -8.57 -23.66
CA CYS A 412 -4.78 -7.80 -23.21
C CYS A 412 -5.04 -7.88 -21.70
N TYR A 413 -4.37 -8.77 -20.95
CA TYR A 413 -4.59 -8.94 -19.52
C TYR A 413 -3.33 -8.62 -18.72
N PRO A 414 -3.46 -8.08 -17.50
CA PRO A 414 -2.36 -8.04 -16.54
C PRO A 414 -1.73 -9.41 -16.38
N GLN A 415 -0.40 -9.45 -16.35
CA GLN A 415 0.30 -10.70 -16.08
C GLN A 415 0.22 -11.01 -14.58
N ALA A 416 -0.24 -12.22 -14.24
CA ALA A 416 -0.16 -12.71 -12.87
C ALA A 416 1.29 -13.07 -12.54
N LYS A 417 1.79 -12.53 -11.43
CA LYS A 417 3.14 -12.80 -10.90
C LYS A 417 3.05 -13.32 -9.48
N LEU A 418 3.61 -14.50 -9.22
CA LEU A 418 3.69 -15.07 -7.88
C LEU A 418 4.71 -14.31 -7.03
N GLY A 419 4.37 -13.99 -5.79
CA GLY A 419 5.29 -13.36 -4.84
C GLY A 419 5.12 -13.89 -3.42
N ASP A 420 5.83 -13.26 -2.49
CA ASP A 420 5.87 -13.60 -1.06
C ASP A 420 6.39 -15.01 -0.73
N PHE A 421 7.70 -15.20 -0.90
CA PHE A 421 8.38 -16.46 -0.57
C PHE A 421 8.76 -16.56 0.92
N GLY A 422 8.15 -15.75 1.80
CA GLY A 422 8.50 -15.66 3.23
C GLY A 422 8.35 -16.97 4.01
N LEU A 423 7.48 -17.88 3.55
CA LEU A 423 7.30 -19.23 4.13
C LEU A 423 7.90 -20.34 3.28
N ALA A 424 8.48 -20.02 2.11
CA ALA A 424 9.01 -21.01 1.19
C ALA A 424 10.19 -21.77 1.81
N GLN A 425 10.35 -23.02 1.39
CA GLN A 425 11.49 -23.88 1.72
C GLN A 425 12.05 -24.54 0.47
N LEU A 426 13.33 -24.87 0.52
CA LEU A 426 14.06 -25.52 -0.55
C LEU A 426 14.42 -26.93 -0.06
N PHE A 427 13.99 -27.95 -0.80
CA PHE A 427 14.20 -29.36 -0.46
C PHE A 427 15.13 -30.00 -1.48
N SER A 428 16.30 -30.43 -1.01
CA SER A 428 17.24 -31.18 -1.82
C SER A 428 16.79 -32.63 -1.98
N PRO A 429 17.08 -33.29 -3.12
CA PRO A 429 16.72 -34.69 -3.30
C PRO A 429 17.36 -35.65 -2.28
N GLN A 430 18.43 -35.23 -1.60
CA GLN A 430 19.15 -35.99 -0.58
C GLN A 430 18.76 -35.63 0.86
N ASP A 431 17.82 -34.71 1.08
CA ASP A 431 17.41 -34.29 2.41
C ASP A 431 16.55 -35.37 3.07
N ASP A 432 16.98 -35.84 4.24
CA ASP A 432 16.37 -36.90 5.05
C ASP A 432 15.74 -36.27 6.33
N GLU A 433 14.97 -35.19 6.12
CA GLU A 433 14.52 -34.30 7.19
C GLU A 433 13.25 -34.76 7.94
N ASP A 434 13.09 -34.24 9.15
CA ASP A 434 11.84 -34.28 9.91
C ASP A 434 10.80 -33.37 9.26
N TYR A 435 10.05 -33.90 8.28
CA TYR A 435 9.10 -33.12 7.48
C TYR A 435 7.92 -32.53 8.27
N ASP A 436 7.66 -33.04 9.49
CA ASP A 436 6.56 -32.58 10.33
C ASP A 436 6.73 -31.15 10.84
N GLN A 437 7.97 -30.66 10.92
CA GLN A 437 8.26 -29.29 11.35
C GLN A 437 7.73 -28.20 10.40
N TYR A 438 7.32 -28.61 9.19
CA TYR A 438 6.72 -27.73 8.18
C TYR A 438 5.18 -27.74 8.21
N CYS A 439 4.58 -28.71 8.88
CA CYS A 439 3.13 -28.80 9.05
C CYS A 439 2.60 -27.63 9.88
N GLY A 440 1.38 -27.19 9.61
CA GLY A 440 0.77 -26.03 10.26
C GLY A 440 1.08 -24.68 9.59
N ARG A 441 2.03 -24.63 8.64
CA ARG A 441 2.42 -23.40 7.94
C ARG A 441 1.45 -23.04 6.82
N GLY A 442 1.26 -21.73 6.62
CA GLY A 442 0.42 -21.17 5.56
C GLY A 442 -0.99 -20.80 6.04
N THR A 443 -1.84 -20.39 5.10
CA THR A 443 -3.19 -19.89 5.38
C THR A 443 -4.21 -21.04 5.46
N ALA A 444 -4.85 -21.22 6.62
CA ALA A 444 -5.75 -22.34 6.95
C ALA A 444 -6.64 -22.84 5.79
N TYR A 445 -7.55 -22.02 5.28
CA TYR A 445 -8.51 -22.37 4.22
C TYR A 445 -7.89 -22.48 2.80
N CYS A 446 -6.58 -22.28 2.66
CA CYS A 446 -5.84 -22.50 1.41
C CYS A 446 -4.98 -23.78 1.46
N ARG A 447 -4.74 -24.33 2.64
CA ARG A 447 -3.77 -25.43 2.82
C ARG A 447 -4.30 -26.76 2.25
N PRO A 448 -3.43 -27.54 1.59
CA PRO A 448 -3.71 -28.92 1.27
C PRO A 448 -3.71 -29.79 2.54
N PRO A 449 -4.34 -30.98 2.48
CA PRO A 449 -4.45 -31.89 3.63
C PRO A 449 -3.10 -32.24 4.26
N GLU A 450 -2.05 -32.44 3.45
CA GLU A 450 -0.71 -32.81 3.95
C GLU A 450 0.03 -31.68 4.69
N GLN A 451 -0.43 -30.42 4.58
CA GLN A 451 0.11 -29.29 5.36
C GLN A 451 -0.48 -29.16 6.77
N VAL A 452 -1.39 -30.06 7.16
CA VAL A 452 -2.02 -30.06 8.48
C VAL A 452 -1.28 -31.00 9.43
N PRO A 453 -1.18 -30.68 10.75
CA PRO A 453 -0.36 -31.46 11.69
C PRO A 453 -0.57 -32.98 11.68
N TYR A 454 0.55 -33.70 11.83
CA TYR A 454 0.70 -35.15 11.79
C TYR A 454 -0.32 -35.94 12.60
N GLY A 455 -0.70 -35.45 13.79
CA GLY A 455 -1.63 -36.14 14.69
C GLY A 455 -3.04 -36.40 14.13
N LEU A 456 -3.39 -35.78 13.00
CA LEU A 456 -4.68 -35.98 12.32
C LEU A 456 -4.54 -36.76 10.99
N PHE A 457 -3.39 -36.69 10.31
CA PHE A 457 -3.24 -37.15 8.91
C PHE A 457 -1.93 -37.89 8.57
N GLY A 458 -1.06 -38.13 9.56
CA GLY A 458 0.16 -38.92 9.38
C GLY A 458 1.30 -38.24 8.61
N GLY A 459 1.19 -36.95 8.30
CA GLY A 459 2.20 -36.12 7.62
C GLY A 459 2.68 -36.64 6.26
N PRO A 460 3.37 -35.83 5.45
CA PRO A 460 4.03 -36.34 4.26
C PRO A 460 5.37 -37.00 4.61
N GLU A 461 5.65 -38.18 4.05
CA GLU A 461 6.98 -38.81 4.10
C GLU A 461 8.04 -37.99 3.35
N LYS A 462 7.61 -37.10 2.45
CA LYS A 462 8.44 -36.12 1.72
C LYS A 462 7.56 -35.03 1.11
N TRP A 463 8.04 -33.78 1.12
CA TRP A 463 7.39 -32.70 0.36
C TRP A 463 7.60 -32.85 -1.14
N THR A 464 6.54 -32.59 -1.92
CA THR A 464 6.56 -32.69 -3.39
C THR A 464 5.93 -31.47 -4.03
N SER A 465 6.12 -31.28 -5.33
CA SER A 465 5.47 -30.19 -6.08
C SER A 465 3.95 -30.27 -6.06
N ALA A 466 3.36 -31.42 -5.73
CA ALA A 466 1.91 -31.59 -5.60
C ALA A 466 1.30 -30.66 -4.54
N THR A 467 2.06 -30.26 -3.51
CA THR A 467 1.65 -29.24 -2.53
C THR A 467 1.48 -27.87 -3.19
N ASN A 468 2.40 -27.48 -4.08
CA ASN A 468 2.26 -26.26 -4.89
C ASN A 468 1.11 -26.37 -5.91
N VAL A 469 0.91 -27.56 -6.50
CA VAL A 469 -0.21 -27.81 -7.44
C VAL A 469 -1.56 -27.52 -6.78
N TRP A 470 -1.76 -28.02 -5.56
CA TRP A 470 -2.97 -27.70 -4.79
C TRP A 470 -3.11 -26.19 -4.59
N GLY A 471 -2.04 -25.51 -4.18
CA GLY A 471 -2.06 -24.07 -3.97
C GLY A 471 -2.44 -23.29 -5.23
N VAL A 472 -1.93 -23.66 -6.40
CA VAL A 472 -2.36 -23.10 -7.69
C VAL A 472 -3.84 -23.42 -7.95
N GLY A 473 -4.28 -24.66 -7.70
CA GLY A 473 -5.68 -25.04 -7.80
C GLY A 473 -6.61 -24.19 -6.92
N ILE A 474 -6.22 -23.92 -5.67
CA ILE A 474 -6.94 -23.05 -4.74
C ILE A 474 -6.98 -21.60 -5.23
N ILE A 475 -5.90 -21.09 -5.81
CA ILE A 475 -5.90 -19.73 -6.38
C ILE A 475 -6.92 -19.64 -7.52
N ILE A 476 -6.94 -20.61 -8.44
CA ILE A 476 -7.87 -20.62 -9.57
C ILE A 476 -9.31 -20.86 -9.09
N TRP A 477 -9.53 -21.74 -8.12
CA TRP A 477 -10.81 -21.90 -7.44
C TRP A 477 -11.26 -20.56 -6.83
N GLY A 478 -10.36 -19.85 -6.17
CA GLY A 478 -10.62 -18.54 -5.57
C GLY A 478 -11.05 -17.51 -6.60
N MET A 479 -10.43 -17.48 -7.78
CA MET A 479 -10.87 -16.65 -8.91
C MET A 479 -12.28 -16.98 -9.39
N MET A 480 -12.66 -18.26 -9.40
CA MET A 480 -13.98 -18.70 -9.84
C MET A 480 -15.07 -18.40 -8.79
N GLU A 481 -14.71 -18.47 -7.51
CA GLU A 481 -15.61 -18.30 -6.36
C GLU A 481 -15.55 -16.89 -5.73
N LEU A 482 -14.64 -16.04 -6.19
CA LEU A 482 -14.33 -14.70 -5.65
C LEU A 482 -14.07 -14.69 -4.14
N GLU A 483 -13.32 -15.69 -3.70
CA GLU A 483 -12.94 -15.95 -2.30
C GLU A 483 -11.46 -16.34 -2.22
N GLU A 484 -10.83 -16.15 -1.06
CA GLU A 484 -9.38 -16.38 -0.92
C GLU A 484 -9.01 -17.87 -0.88
N GLY A 485 -9.88 -18.69 -0.30
CA GLY A 485 -9.80 -20.15 -0.28
C GLY A 485 -11.09 -20.74 0.30
N ASP A 486 -11.13 -22.06 0.48
CA ASP A 486 -12.36 -22.76 0.85
C ASP A 486 -12.43 -23.02 2.36
N HIS A 487 -13.26 -22.24 3.05
CA HIS A 487 -13.45 -22.34 4.50
C HIS A 487 -14.20 -23.61 4.96
N ARG A 488 -14.71 -24.42 4.03
CA ARG A 488 -15.43 -25.67 4.31
C ARG A 488 -14.52 -26.88 4.53
N LEU A 489 -13.21 -26.74 4.37
CA LEU A 489 -12.25 -27.84 4.49
C LEU A 489 -12.22 -28.41 5.92
N VAL A 490 -12.61 -29.68 6.09
CA VAL A 490 -12.89 -30.30 7.41
C VAL A 490 -11.67 -30.45 8.31
N TYR A 491 -10.50 -30.52 7.71
CA TYR A 491 -9.24 -30.79 8.40
C TYR A 491 -8.58 -29.53 8.96
N GLU A 492 -9.24 -28.37 8.83
CA GLU A 492 -8.78 -27.10 9.36
C GLU A 492 -9.51 -26.78 10.68
N PRO A 493 -8.88 -26.98 11.85
CA PRO A 493 -9.57 -26.91 13.14
C PRO A 493 -9.89 -25.48 13.62
N GLY A 494 -9.44 -24.43 12.91
CA GLY A 494 -9.27 -23.10 13.48
C GLY A 494 -10.19 -21.97 13.01
N ASN A 495 -10.95 -22.10 11.92
CA ASN A 495 -11.77 -20.98 11.45
C ASN A 495 -12.88 -21.41 10.49
N ARG A 496 -13.86 -22.18 11.01
CA ARG A 496 -15.16 -22.26 10.35
C ARG A 496 -15.82 -20.91 10.56
N ASP A 497 -15.77 -20.07 9.53
CA ASP A 497 -16.53 -18.84 9.39
C ASP A 497 -18.06 -19.03 9.55
N GLY A 498 -18.52 -20.26 9.79
CA GLY A 498 -19.90 -20.62 10.07
C GLY A 498 -20.61 -21.27 8.90
N ASP A 499 -19.91 -21.58 7.80
CA ASP A 499 -20.43 -22.45 6.75
C ASP A 499 -20.82 -23.83 7.35
N PRO A 500 -22.06 -24.31 7.14
CA PRO A 500 -22.53 -25.58 7.69
C PRO A 500 -21.92 -26.81 6.98
N GLN A 501 -21.32 -26.63 5.81
CA GLN A 501 -20.75 -27.73 5.04
C GLN A 501 -19.36 -28.12 5.57
N SER A 502 -18.96 -29.33 5.22
CA SER A 502 -17.73 -29.95 5.69
C SER A 502 -17.23 -30.84 4.58
N LEU A 503 -16.17 -30.40 3.89
CA LEU A 503 -15.62 -31.01 2.69
C LEU A 503 -14.17 -31.47 2.88
N SER A 504 -13.78 -32.56 2.21
CA SER A 504 -12.38 -33.00 2.14
C SER A 504 -11.61 -32.34 1.00
N THR A 505 -12.29 -31.74 0.03
CA THR A 505 -11.69 -31.04 -1.11
C THR A 505 -12.51 -29.79 -1.42
N PRO A 506 -11.90 -28.74 -1.99
CA PRO A 506 -12.65 -27.55 -2.36
C PRO A 506 -13.67 -27.90 -3.45
N THR A 507 -14.87 -27.32 -3.37
CA THR A 507 -15.92 -27.55 -4.37
C THR A 507 -16.43 -26.22 -4.94
N LEU A 508 -16.84 -26.21 -6.21
CA LEU A 508 -17.44 -25.03 -6.81
C LEU A 508 -18.92 -24.97 -6.46
N ARG A 509 -19.49 -23.77 -6.36
CA ARG A 509 -20.95 -23.63 -6.26
C ARG A 509 -21.60 -24.17 -7.54
N PRO A 510 -22.79 -24.78 -7.47
CA PRO A 510 -23.51 -25.23 -8.67
C PRO A 510 -23.76 -24.11 -9.68
N SER A 511 -23.90 -22.86 -9.23
CA SER A 511 -24.02 -21.68 -10.11
C SER A 511 -22.69 -21.35 -10.80
N THR A 512 -21.56 -21.52 -10.13
CA THR A 512 -20.21 -21.34 -10.69
C THR A 512 -19.88 -22.44 -11.70
N GLU A 513 -20.11 -23.70 -11.37
CA GLU A 513 -19.86 -24.84 -12.28
C GLU A 513 -20.60 -24.72 -13.62
N ARG A 514 -21.82 -24.17 -13.59
CA ARG A 514 -22.63 -23.93 -14.81
C ARG A 514 -22.14 -22.76 -15.66
N ARG A 515 -21.30 -21.87 -15.11
CA ARG A 515 -20.89 -20.61 -15.75
C ARG A 515 -19.53 -20.67 -16.42
N TYR A 516 -18.64 -21.54 -15.95
CA TYR A 516 -17.32 -21.77 -16.54
C TYR A 516 -17.30 -23.04 -17.37
N SER A 517 -16.32 -23.15 -18.28
CA SER A 517 -16.18 -24.35 -19.09
C SER A 517 -15.89 -25.58 -18.21
N LYS A 518 -16.45 -26.73 -18.63
CA LYS A 518 -16.19 -28.01 -17.96
C LYS A 518 -14.68 -28.33 -17.91
N GLN A 519 -13.93 -27.95 -18.94
CA GLN A 519 -12.48 -28.16 -18.99
C GLN A 519 -11.76 -27.39 -17.87
N LEU A 520 -12.13 -26.14 -17.62
CA LEU A 520 -11.56 -25.36 -16.51
C LEU A 520 -11.94 -25.99 -15.16
N CYS A 521 -13.22 -26.30 -14.95
CA CYS A 521 -13.69 -26.90 -13.70
C CYS A 521 -12.99 -28.24 -13.40
N ASP A 522 -12.91 -29.13 -14.38
CA ASP A 522 -12.26 -30.44 -14.24
C ASP A 522 -10.76 -30.28 -13.95
N LEU A 523 -10.08 -29.30 -14.57
CA LEU A 523 -8.66 -29.05 -14.36
C LEU A 523 -8.37 -28.50 -12.96
N VAL A 524 -9.21 -27.59 -12.45
CA VAL A 524 -9.10 -27.08 -11.07
C VAL A 524 -9.30 -28.20 -10.07
N GLN A 525 -10.34 -29.02 -10.25
CA GLN A 525 -10.60 -30.18 -9.40
C GLN A 525 -9.40 -31.14 -9.38
N ALA A 526 -8.81 -31.42 -10.53
CA ALA A 526 -7.64 -32.30 -10.65
C ALA A 526 -6.36 -31.72 -9.99
N CYS A 527 -6.29 -30.41 -9.75
CA CYS A 527 -5.21 -29.80 -8.97
C CYS A 527 -5.43 -29.93 -7.47
N THR A 528 -6.69 -30.00 -7.03
CA THR A 528 -7.10 -30.01 -5.62
C THR A 528 -7.59 -31.39 -5.18
N GLU A 529 -7.08 -32.46 -5.80
CA GLU A 529 -7.34 -33.83 -5.33
C GLU A 529 -6.76 -34.04 -3.94
N TYR A 530 -7.48 -34.81 -3.12
CA TYR A 530 -7.15 -34.98 -1.70
C TYR A 530 -5.73 -35.53 -1.51
N HIS A 531 -5.41 -36.63 -2.20
CA HIS A 531 -4.09 -37.24 -2.13
C HIS A 531 -3.12 -36.55 -3.09
N PRO A 532 -1.90 -36.19 -2.63
CA PRO A 532 -0.89 -35.56 -3.48
C PRO A 532 -0.57 -36.34 -4.77
N SER A 533 -0.58 -37.67 -4.72
CA SER A 533 -0.31 -38.54 -5.87
C SER A 533 -1.36 -38.49 -6.97
N ASP A 534 -2.56 -38.05 -6.64
CA ASP A 534 -3.71 -38.02 -7.57
C ASP A 534 -3.78 -36.66 -8.31
N ARG A 535 -3.01 -35.67 -7.86
CA ARG A 535 -2.95 -34.34 -8.47
C ARG A 535 -2.16 -34.37 -9.77
N LEU A 536 -2.57 -33.54 -10.73
CA LEU A 536 -1.82 -33.36 -11.98
C LEU A 536 -0.46 -32.71 -11.73
N SER A 537 0.54 -33.08 -12.52
CA SER A 537 1.81 -32.34 -12.59
C SER A 537 1.65 -31.00 -13.33
N PHE A 538 2.56 -30.04 -13.07
CA PHE A 538 2.56 -28.77 -13.81
C PHE A 538 2.71 -28.94 -15.32
N HIS A 539 3.46 -29.95 -15.78
CA HIS A 539 3.54 -30.31 -17.20
C HIS A 539 2.18 -30.70 -17.79
N GLN A 540 1.40 -31.53 -17.07
CA GLN A 540 0.07 -31.94 -17.52
C GLN A 540 -0.90 -30.75 -17.52
N ILE A 541 -0.80 -29.86 -16.53
CA ILE A 541 -1.61 -28.63 -16.46
C ILE A 541 -1.30 -27.73 -17.65
N LEU A 542 -0.03 -27.40 -17.91
CA LEU A 542 0.37 -26.56 -19.04
C LEU A 542 -0.05 -27.17 -20.37
N LYS A 543 0.10 -28.49 -20.52
CA LYS A 543 -0.37 -29.21 -21.72
C LYS A 543 -1.88 -29.07 -21.91
N ALA A 544 -2.68 -29.23 -20.85
CA ALA A 544 -4.13 -29.06 -20.92
C ALA A 544 -4.52 -27.62 -21.30
N ILE A 545 -3.84 -26.61 -20.73
CA ILE A 545 -4.01 -25.20 -21.10
C ILE A 545 -3.70 -25.00 -22.58
N TYR A 546 -2.55 -25.45 -23.08
CA TYR A 546 -2.20 -25.26 -24.49
C TYR A 546 -3.18 -25.95 -25.43
N GLN A 547 -3.66 -27.14 -25.08
CA GLN A 547 -4.68 -27.85 -25.87
C GLN A 547 -5.99 -27.05 -25.95
N HIS A 548 -6.44 -26.44 -24.85
CA HIS A 548 -7.64 -25.59 -24.82
C HIS A 548 -7.60 -24.46 -25.88
N PHE A 549 -6.44 -23.82 -26.04
CA PHE A 549 -6.25 -22.72 -26.98
C PHE A 549 -5.86 -23.17 -28.41
N GLN A 550 -5.36 -24.39 -28.60
CA GLN A 550 -5.10 -24.96 -29.93
C GLN A 550 -6.36 -25.47 -30.62
N ASP A 551 -7.31 -26.00 -29.85
CA ASP A 551 -8.54 -26.61 -30.37
C ASP A 551 -9.63 -25.59 -30.77
N THR A 552 -9.34 -24.28 -30.75
CA THR A 552 -10.27 -23.23 -31.21
C THR A 552 -9.96 -22.81 -32.66
N PRO A 553 -10.63 -23.37 -33.69
CA PRO A 553 -10.19 -23.29 -35.09
C PRO A 553 -10.56 -21.98 -35.79
N THR A 554 -11.16 -21.03 -35.09
CA THR A 554 -11.66 -19.79 -35.68
C THR A 554 -10.78 -18.63 -35.22
N GLY A 555 -10.18 -17.90 -36.16
CA GLY A 555 -9.48 -16.62 -35.93
C GLY A 555 -10.35 -15.49 -35.33
N ARG A 556 -11.47 -15.85 -34.70
CA ARG A 556 -12.30 -15.09 -33.75
C ARG A 556 -12.77 -16.10 -32.70
N GLY A 557 -12.15 -16.11 -31.52
CA GLY A 557 -12.39 -17.08 -30.45
C GLY A 557 -11.39 -16.90 -29.29
N VAL A 558 -11.49 -17.73 -28.24
CA VAL A 558 -10.63 -17.65 -27.03
C VAL A 558 -9.14 -17.86 -27.36
N GLY A 559 -8.82 -18.70 -28.36
CA GLY A 559 -7.49 -18.84 -29.00
C GLY A 559 -6.89 -17.53 -29.53
N ALA A 560 -7.72 -16.66 -30.10
CA ALA A 560 -7.28 -15.35 -30.60
C ALA A 560 -6.83 -14.45 -29.45
N ILE A 561 -7.52 -14.45 -28.30
CA ILE A 561 -7.18 -13.61 -27.15
C ILE A 561 -5.78 -13.92 -26.60
N ARG A 562 -5.39 -15.20 -26.60
CA ARG A 562 -4.04 -15.60 -26.14
C ARG A 562 -2.92 -15.08 -27.06
N SER A 563 -3.20 -14.94 -28.35
CA SER A 563 -2.21 -14.62 -29.41
C SER A 563 -2.43 -13.25 -30.08
N SER A 564 -3.44 -12.48 -29.66
CA SER A 564 -3.76 -11.16 -30.20
C SER A 564 -2.61 -10.17 -29.97
N ASP A 565 -2.47 -9.24 -30.90
CA ASP A 565 -1.56 -8.10 -30.76
C ASP A 565 -2.12 -7.07 -29.76
N LYS A 566 -1.25 -6.31 -29.09
CA LYS A 566 -1.65 -5.26 -28.14
C LYS A 566 -2.54 -4.19 -28.79
N ASN A 567 -2.33 -3.94 -30.09
CA ASN A 567 -3.07 -2.97 -30.89
C ASN A 567 -4.34 -3.55 -31.53
N ASP A 568 -4.68 -4.82 -31.25
CA ASP A 568 -5.93 -5.42 -31.70
C ASP A 568 -7.13 -4.75 -31.00
N ARG A 569 -8.15 -4.39 -31.78
CA ARG A 569 -9.42 -3.85 -31.27
C ARG A 569 -10.05 -4.77 -30.23
N LEU A 570 -9.85 -6.09 -30.35
CA LEU A 570 -10.31 -7.07 -29.35
C LEU A 570 -9.62 -6.88 -28.00
N ALA A 571 -8.30 -6.63 -28.00
CA ALA A 571 -7.53 -6.40 -26.77
C ALA A 571 -8.03 -5.17 -26.02
N PHE A 572 -8.31 -4.07 -26.74
CA PHE A 572 -8.87 -2.85 -26.16
C PHE A 572 -10.24 -3.06 -25.51
N VAL A 573 -11.14 -3.78 -26.18
CA VAL A 573 -12.48 -4.09 -25.65
C VAL A 573 -12.39 -4.96 -24.40
N VAL A 574 -11.51 -5.96 -24.41
CA VAL A 574 -11.29 -6.87 -23.27
C VAL A 574 -10.72 -6.13 -22.06
N GLN A 575 -9.74 -5.23 -22.25
CA GLN A 575 -9.17 -4.41 -21.19
C GLN A 575 -10.22 -3.51 -20.53
N ARG A 576 -11.08 -2.86 -21.32
CA ARG A 576 -12.17 -2.02 -20.78
C ARG A 576 -13.24 -2.80 -20.02
N ALA A 577 -13.44 -4.07 -20.36
CA ALA A 577 -14.42 -4.92 -19.67
C ALA A 577 -13.89 -5.43 -18.32
N LEU A 578 -12.57 -5.46 -18.12
CA LEU A 578 -11.95 -5.87 -16.87
C LEU A 578 -11.85 -4.64 -15.94
N LYS A 579 -12.42 -4.74 -14.73
CA LYS A 579 -12.48 -3.68 -13.71
C LYS A 579 -11.12 -3.49 -13.02
N ILE A 580 -10.06 -3.33 -13.79
CA ILE A 580 -8.71 -3.10 -13.29
C ILE A 580 -8.58 -1.65 -12.86
N LYS A 581 -8.05 -1.44 -11.66
CA LYS A 581 -7.65 -0.10 -11.20
C LYS A 581 -6.47 0.40 -12.06
N LYS A 582 -6.58 1.64 -12.54
CA LYS A 582 -5.49 2.31 -13.26
C LYS A 582 -4.22 2.31 -12.42
N ASP A 583 -3.08 2.18 -13.10
CA ASP A 583 -1.77 2.40 -12.49
C ASP A 583 -1.73 3.80 -11.88
N GLY A 584 -1.55 3.87 -10.55
CA GLY A 584 -1.42 5.14 -9.84
C GLY A 584 -0.04 5.77 -10.01
N TRP A 585 0.92 5.01 -10.51
CA TRP A 585 2.35 5.36 -10.61
C TRP A 585 2.91 4.94 -11.99
N PRO A 586 2.31 5.38 -13.11
CA PRO A 586 2.78 4.94 -14.42
C PRO A 586 4.19 5.49 -14.70
N LEU A 587 5.07 4.65 -15.26
CA LEU A 587 6.34 5.14 -15.81
C LEU A 587 6.05 6.16 -16.92
N GLY A 588 6.87 7.21 -16.99
CA GLY A 588 6.62 8.38 -17.85
C GLY A 588 5.55 9.34 -17.30
N GLY A 589 4.80 8.96 -16.26
CA GLY A 589 3.82 9.82 -15.62
C GLY A 589 4.48 10.98 -14.86
N LYS A 590 3.86 12.17 -14.91
CA LYS A 590 4.34 13.32 -14.15
C LYS A 590 3.89 13.25 -12.70
N LEU A 591 4.85 13.30 -11.79
CA LEU A 591 4.59 13.32 -10.36
C LEU A 591 4.92 14.70 -9.78
N ASN A 592 3.88 15.48 -9.49
CA ASN A 592 4.05 16.83 -8.95
C ASN A 592 4.35 16.77 -7.43
N HIS A 593 5.65 16.84 -7.09
CA HIS A 593 6.21 17.14 -5.77
C HIS A 593 5.40 16.67 -4.54
N TRP A 594 5.26 15.36 -4.35
CA TRP A 594 4.81 14.80 -3.08
C TRP A 594 5.98 14.51 -2.16
N ALA A 595 6.05 15.28 -1.07
CA ALA A 595 6.82 14.94 0.11
C ALA A 595 5.99 14.20 1.17
N ALA A 596 4.70 13.93 0.90
CA ALA A 596 3.79 13.24 1.80
C ALA A 596 3.09 12.08 1.10
N PRO A 597 2.57 11.10 1.87
CA PRO A 597 1.82 9.98 1.32
C PRO A 597 0.65 10.46 0.44
N PRO A 598 0.51 9.92 -0.77
CA PRO A 598 -0.63 10.15 -1.65
C PRO A 598 -1.96 9.68 -1.02
N PRO A 599 -3.12 10.16 -1.50
CA PRO A 599 -4.42 9.67 -1.03
C PRO A 599 -4.51 8.14 -1.12
N GLY A 600 -4.87 7.48 -0.01
CA GLY A 600 -4.94 6.02 0.08
C GLY A 600 -3.61 5.33 0.42
N MET A 601 -2.54 6.09 0.67
CA MET A 601 -1.29 5.60 1.22
C MET A 601 -1.01 6.23 2.59
N HIS A 602 -0.21 5.54 3.40
CA HIS A 602 0.14 5.98 4.74
C HIS A 602 1.64 6.21 4.89
N ALA A 603 2.01 7.03 5.87
CA ALA A 603 3.39 7.21 6.26
C ALA A 603 3.96 5.88 6.81
N MET A 604 5.11 5.45 6.29
CA MET A 604 5.82 4.29 6.84
C MET A 604 6.59 4.67 8.10
N PRO A 605 6.61 3.86 9.17
CA PRO A 605 7.53 4.09 10.28
C PRO A 605 8.98 4.12 9.78
N SER A 606 9.87 4.76 10.53
CA SER A 606 11.31 4.78 10.21
C SER A 606 11.81 3.36 9.98
N PRO A 607 12.72 3.16 9.01
CA PRO A 607 13.19 1.84 8.68
C PRO A 607 13.87 1.27 9.93
N PRO A 608 13.71 -0.03 10.21
CA PRO A 608 14.35 -0.64 11.38
C PRO A 608 15.88 -0.76 11.18
N PHE A 609 16.35 -0.49 9.95
CA PHE A 609 17.73 -0.38 9.53
C PHE A 609 17.99 1.02 8.97
N GLN A 610 18.82 1.80 9.67
CA GLN A 610 19.32 3.08 9.17
C GLN A 610 20.56 2.78 8.35
N GLU A 611 20.53 3.15 7.08
CA GLU A 611 21.56 2.84 6.10
C GLU A 611 22.71 3.87 6.19
N ASP A 612 23.76 3.57 6.97
CA ASP A 612 25.04 4.31 6.95
C ASP A 612 25.86 3.88 5.72
N LEU A 613 25.46 4.34 4.53
CA LEU A 613 26.01 3.93 3.24
C LEU A 613 26.97 4.95 2.64
N SER A 614 27.93 4.47 1.85
CA SER A 614 28.78 5.31 1.01
C SER A 614 27.97 5.94 -0.15
N ASP A 615 28.48 7.02 -0.77
CA ASP A 615 27.80 7.71 -1.87
C ASP A 615 27.48 6.76 -3.06
N GLU A 616 28.28 5.70 -3.28
CA GLU A 616 28.06 4.69 -4.34
C GLU A 616 26.94 3.67 -4.01
N GLU A 617 26.60 3.50 -2.73
CA GLU A 617 25.53 2.59 -2.25
C GLU A 617 24.19 3.31 -2.02
N SER A 618 24.19 4.65 -2.17
CA SER A 618 23.06 5.55 -1.88
C SER A 618 22.02 5.71 -3.01
N GLU A 619 22.06 4.83 -4.02
CA GLU A 619 21.10 4.77 -5.12
C GLU A 619 20.16 3.58 -4.88
N ILE A 620 18.91 3.84 -4.48
CA ILE A 620 18.08 2.88 -3.72
C ILE A 620 18.26 1.42 -4.16
N GLY A 621 18.95 0.66 -3.29
CA GLY A 621 19.16 -0.77 -3.44
C GLY A 621 20.46 -1.26 -4.10
N GLY A 622 21.58 -0.54 -4.13
CA GLY A 622 22.91 -1.11 -4.49
C GLY A 622 23.90 -1.06 -3.32
N VAL A 623 24.75 -2.03 -2.96
CA VAL A 623 25.05 -3.38 -3.42
C VAL A 623 25.08 -4.31 -2.19
N GLU A 624 24.10 -5.21 -1.95
CA GLU A 624 24.41 -6.48 -1.22
C GLU A 624 23.44 -7.64 -1.58
N GLY A 625 23.50 -8.34 -2.71
CA GLY A 625 24.55 -8.48 -3.71
C GLY A 625 23.94 -8.69 -5.10
N THR A 626 24.22 -7.68 -5.92
CA THR A 626 23.35 -6.97 -6.87
C THR A 626 23.09 -7.67 -8.20
N GLU A 627 21.95 -7.34 -8.83
CA GLU A 627 22.01 -6.77 -10.18
C GLU A 627 20.81 -5.82 -10.38
N LEU A 628 21.06 -4.60 -10.84
CA LEU A 628 20.07 -3.57 -11.13
C LEU A 628 20.39 -2.88 -12.48
N GLU A 629 19.58 -3.10 -13.51
CA GLU A 629 19.46 -2.24 -14.71
C GLU A 629 18.06 -1.57 -14.68
N PRO A 630 17.89 -0.34 -15.20
CA PRO A 630 16.62 0.38 -15.17
C PRO A 630 15.51 -0.33 -15.97
N LEU A 631 14.26 -0.23 -15.50
CA LEU A 631 13.06 -0.58 -16.26
C LEU A 631 12.90 0.40 -17.43
N ARG A 632 13.73 0.30 -18.47
CA ARG A 632 13.61 1.19 -19.66
C ARG A 632 12.47 0.82 -20.59
N HIS A 633 11.81 -0.31 -20.36
CA HIS A 633 10.74 -0.79 -21.22
C HIS A 633 9.62 -1.44 -20.40
N ASP A 634 8.92 -0.63 -19.60
CA ASP A 634 7.50 -0.92 -19.46
C ASP A 634 6.88 -0.38 -20.75
N ALA A 635 6.34 -1.26 -21.59
CA ALA A 635 5.81 -0.97 -22.93
C ALA A 635 4.54 -0.07 -22.93
N SER A 636 4.47 0.95 -22.06
CA SER A 636 3.41 1.95 -21.99
C SER A 636 3.87 3.36 -22.36
N GLY A 637 5.13 3.53 -22.80
CA GLY A 637 5.67 4.82 -23.23
C GLY A 637 5.21 5.32 -24.60
N GLU A 638 4.23 4.67 -25.24
CA GLU A 638 3.51 5.26 -26.37
C GLU A 638 2.17 5.77 -25.85
N ASP A 639 1.98 7.07 -26.05
CA ASP A 639 0.86 7.89 -25.64
C ASP A 639 -0.49 7.18 -25.86
N ALA A 640 -1.07 6.66 -24.77
CA ALA A 640 -2.49 6.30 -24.74
C ALA A 640 -3.41 7.53 -24.64
N ASP A 641 -2.83 8.74 -24.78
CA ASP A 641 -3.47 10.05 -24.74
C ASP A 641 -3.54 10.72 -26.13
N GLU A 642 -3.40 9.98 -27.24
CA GLU A 642 -4.02 10.46 -28.48
C GLU A 642 -5.55 10.34 -28.33
N GLU A 643 -6.15 11.40 -27.80
CA GLU A 643 -7.51 11.81 -28.09
C GLU A 643 -7.70 11.76 -29.62
N MET A 644 -8.09 10.61 -30.17
CA MET A 644 -8.76 10.61 -31.45
C MET A 644 -10.08 11.33 -31.23
N GLU A 645 -10.12 12.58 -31.69
CA GLU A 645 -11.33 13.36 -31.91
C GLU A 645 -12.41 12.43 -32.47
N VAL A 646 -13.38 12.11 -31.63
CA VAL A 646 -14.63 11.52 -32.08
C VAL A 646 -15.39 12.67 -32.72
N ASP A 647 -15.44 12.65 -34.05
CA ASP A 647 -16.34 13.47 -34.85
C ASP A 647 -17.78 13.15 -34.42
N ASP A 648 -18.31 13.99 -33.54
CA ASP A 648 -19.73 14.09 -33.22
C ASP A 648 -20.45 14.78 -34.39
N SER A 649 -20.64 14.02 -35.47
CA SER A 649 -21.62 14.32 -36.50
C SER A 649 -22.71 13.25 -36.50
N PRO A 650 -24.00 13.65 -36.54
CA PRO A 650 -25.14 12.84 -36.13
C PRO A 650 -25.43 11.58 -36.97
#